data_AF-A0AA90T585-F1
#
_entry.id   AF-A0AA90T585-F1
#
_cell.length_a   1.000
_cell.length_b   1.000
_cell.length_c   1.000
_cell.angle_alpha   90.00
_cell.angle_beta   90.00
_cell.angle_gamma   90.00
#
_symmetry.space_group_name_H-M   'P 1'
#
loop_
_entity.id
_entity.type
_entity.pdbx_description
1 polymer ?
#
loop_
_entity_poly.entity_id
_entity_poly.type
_entity_poly.pdbx_seq_one_letter_code
_entity_poly.pdbx_strand_id
1 'polypeptide(L)'
;MNHLISPNLTQTINTAVENAREMKHEMLTIEHIFLAILHNAKGEELLKAFGANTSQMEKLIRIYLANHIPISQAQEVSLPTQTPALDRVFSSMIEHAANSNQKILEIADLLVFILQEEESYSAKLLNAQGITRLDILEMIANEEKYQDIQQNADSYLKKYSKNLVQLAKEGKIDPVIGRGQEIERVSEILCRRKKNNPILIGEPGVGKTAIAEGIALEIAHKRAPKALHSAQIFALDIGDMVAGSKYRGDFEKRLKGILNEISQIPDAVLFIDEIHTIVGAGSTSGGSLDASNLLKPALANGLLRCIGATTYSEYKTHFDKDKALSRRFTKIEVNEPSLTDSYAIIKELAPIYEKYHHISYTPEALKACVDLSDRYISEKYLPDKAIDLMDEVGANYKIHAHMGKKPKLITKEDIENIISKSVNIPKSQIGSDERGLLKKLAQKLKTRIYAQDKAIDVLVDAIKMNKAGLGEVHRPIGSFLFVGPSGVGKTELSKELSKVLGLHFEKFDMSEYMESHSVSKLIGSPAGYVGFEQGGLLIDAIKKHPHCVLLLDEIEKAHSDIYNILLQVMDNATLTDNSGNKADFKNVILIMTSNAGSKEANILGFNKVESSKHQKALKDIFSPEFRSRLDAVIDFATLGKKEFEKIANKYIQDISISLKEKNISVSIDAKGLSNIASRSLDNSLGAREIRRIIENEIKRKLSDEILFGRLKNGGEVKITTDKNGLKVNFLKKSL
;
A
#
# COMPACT_ATOMS: atom_id res chain seq x y z
N MET A 1 4.70 39.27 -54.10
CA MET A 1 5.44 38.30 -53.26
C MET A 1 6.35 38.97 -52.23
N ASN A 2 7.08 40.05 -52.54
CA ASN A 2 8.10 40.64 -51.65
C ASN A 2 7.63 41.25 -50.32
N HIS A 3 6.34 41.32 -50.02
CA HIS A 3 5.82 41.84 -48.74
C HIS A 3 5.35 40.75 -47.76
N LEU A 4 5.41 39.47 -48.14
CA LEU A 4 4.92 38.34 -47.33
C LEU A 4 6.03 37.41 -46.83
N ILE A 5 7.29 37.61 -47.22
CA ILE A 5 8.41 36.70 -46.92
C ILE A 5 9.45 37.46 -46.08
N SER A 6 9.91 36.86 -44.99
CA SER A 6 10.93 37.44 -44.14
C SER A 6 12.28 37.60 -44.87
N PRO A 7 13.15 38.55 -44.45
CA PRO A 7 14.49 38.71 -45.03
C PRO A 7 15.35 37.44 -44.93
N ASN A 8 15.25 36.71 -43.81
CA ASN A 8 16.00 35.47 -43.59
C ASN A 8 15.54 34.34 -44.54
N LEU A 9 14.23 34.22 -44.76
CA LEU A 9 13.68 33.26 -45.71
C LEU A 9 14.07 33.61 -47.14
N THR A 10 14.03 34.90 -47.51
CA THR A 10 14.47 35.39 -48.82
C THR A 10 15.95 35.07 -49.07
N GLN A 11 16.81 35.33 -48.10
CA GLN A 11 18.23 34.97 -48.16
C GLN A 11 18.42 33.46 -48.35
N THR A 12 17.68 32.65 -47.59
CA THR A 12 17.75 31.17 -47.67
C THR A 12 17.38 30.67 -49.07
N ILE A 13 16.33 31.21 -49.68
CA ILE A 13 15.92 30.84 -51.05
C ILE A 13 17.01 31.23 -52.06
N ASN A 14 17.58 32.44 -51.94
CA ASN A 14 18.66 32.88 -52.83
C ASN A 14 19.91 32.00 -52.71
N THR A 15 20.32 31.67 -51.49
CA THR A 15 21.46 30.76 -51.24
C THR A 15 21.20 29.36 -51.81
N ALA A 16 19.96 28.86 -51.78
CA ALA A 16 19.63 27.59 -52.42
C ALA A 16 19.77 27.64 -53.95
N VAL A 17 19.40 28.75 -54.58
CA VAL A 17 19.59 28.98 -56.03
C VAL A 17 21.08 29.06 -56.36
N GLU A 18 21.87 29.75 -55.54
CA GLU A 18 23.34 29.81 -55.67
C GLU A 18 23.97 28.43 -55.52
N ASN A 19 23.59 27.65 -54.50
CA ASN A 19 24.05 26.28 -54.30
C ASN A 19 23.75 25.40 -55.52
N ALA A 20 22.54 25.48 -56.08
CA ALA A 20 22.19 24.73 -57.28
C ALA A 20 23.07 25.13 -58.49
N ARG A 21 23.38 26.42 -58.64
CA ARG A 21 24.27 26.93 -59.70
C ARG A 21 25.72 26.50 -59.52
N GLU A 22 26.25 26.60 -58.30
CA GLU A 22 27.62 26.16 -57.98
C GLU A 22 27.81 24.66 -58.21
N MET A 23 26.79 23.87 -57.86
CA MET A 23 26.75 22.42 -58.12
C MET A 23 26.39 22.09 -59.58
N LYS A 24 26.13 23.10 -60.41
CA LYS A 24 25.74 22.99 -61.84
C LYS A 24 24.50 22.12 -62.06
N HIS A 25 23.55 22.12 -61.13
CA HIS A 25 22.31 21.37 -61.24
C HIS A 25 21.28 22.11 -62.10
N GLU A 26 20.61 21.40 -63.01
CA GLU A 26 19.58 21.98 -63.90
C GLU A 26 18.26 22.28 -63.17
N MET A 27 18.07 21.65 -62.01
CA MET A 27 16.84 21.70 -61.23
C MET A 27 17.11 22.17 -59.80
N LEU A 28 16.27 23.08 -59.32
CA LEU A 28 16.17 23.46 -57.92
C LEU A 28 15.17 22.55 -57.20
N THR A 29 15.64 21.87 -56.16
CA THR A 29 14.86 20.88 -55.39
C THR A 29 14.68 21.28 -53.94
N ILE A 30 13.79 20.57 -53.22
CA ILE A 30 13.58 20.75 -51.78
C ILE A 30 14.87 20.54 -50.98
N GLU A 31 15.76 19.66 -51.43
CA GLU A 31 17.04 19.38 -50.77
C GLU A 31 18.03 20.53 -50.90
N HIS A 32 17.98 21.31 -51.99
CA HIS A 32 18.77 22.54 -52.11
C HIS A 32 18.29 23.61 -51.12
N ILE A 33 16.97 23.75 -50.99
CA ILE A 33 16.36 24.62 -49.99
C ILE A 33 16.78 24.18 -48.58
N PHE A 34 16.67 22.89 -48.28
CA PHE A 34 16.99 22.36 -46.97
C PHE A 34 18.49 22.50 -46.63
N LEU A 35 19.38 22.32 -47.62
CA LEU A 35 20.80 22.64 -47.46
C LEU A 35 21.02 24.11 -47.10
N ALA A 36 20.32 25.04 -47.76
CA ALA A 36 20.41 26.45 -47.44
C ALA A 36 19.84 26.78 -46.06
N ILE A 37 18.79 26.08 -45.60
CA ILE A 37 18.26 26.20 -44.23
C ILE A 37 19.33 25.79 -43.20
N LEU A 38 20.06 24.70 -43.45
CA LEU A 38 21.14 24.23 -42.58
C LEU A 38 22.30 25.23 -42.46
N HIS A 39 22.52 26.07 -43.47
CA HIS A 39 23.54 27.13 -43.46
C HIS A 39 23.04 28.49 -42.99
N ASN A 40 21.72 28.67 -42.86
CA ASN A 40 21.15 29.88 -42.32
C ASN A 40 21.23 29.84 -40.78
N ALA A 41 21.76 30.89 -40.16
CA ALA A 41 21.91 30.94 -38.70
C ALA A 41 20.60 30.66 -37.93
N LYS A 42 19.47 31.22 -38.39
CA LYS A 42 18.15 30.95 -37.78
C LYS A 42 17.67 29.51 -38.03
N GLY A 43 17.91 28.98 -39.23
CA GLY A 43 17.54 27.60 -39.57
C GLY A 43 18.34 26.57 -38.77
N GLU A 44 19.64 26.82 -38.61
CA GLU A 44 20.54 25.98 -37.81
C GLU A 44 20.17 26.02 -36.32
N GLU A 45 19.91 27.21 -35.77
CA GLU A 45 19.44 27.39 -34.39
C GLU A 45 18.15 26.61 -34.13
N LEU A 46 17.17 26.76 -35.02
CA LEU A 46 15.88 26.06 -34.96
C LEU A 46 16.07 24.54 -34.93
N LEU A 47 16.83 23.98 -35.87
CA LEU A 47 17.04 22.53 -35.96
C LEU A 47 17.84 21.98 -34.76
N LYS A 48 18.82 22.74 -34.25
CA LYS A 48 19.54 22.38 -33.02
C LYS A 48 18.66 22.42 -31.79
N ALA A 49 17.68 23.33 -31.71
CA ALA A 49 16.73 23.39 -30.60
C ALA A 49 15.90 22.10 -30.48
N PHE A 50 15.63 21.43 -31.59
CA PHE A 50 15.00 20.10 -31.61
C PHE A 50 15.98 18.93 -31.39
N GLY A 51 17.27 19.21 -31.19
CA GLY A 51 18.31 18.21 -30.97
C GLY A 51 18.84 17.55 -32.25
N ALA A 52 18.62 18.16 -33.42
CA ALA A 52 19.15 17.63 -34.68
C ALA A 52 20.68 17.76 -34.76
N ASN A 53 21.33 16.75 -35.33
CA ASN A 53 22.73 16.86 -35.72
C ASN A 53 22.85 17.51 -37.11
N THR A 54 22.88 18.84 -37.16
CA THR A 54 22.91 19.63 -38.42
C THR A 54 24.12 19.28 -39.30
N SER A 55 25.28 19.01 -38.70
CA SER A 55 26.49 18.62 -39.45
C SER A 55 26.35 17.26 -40.15
N GLN A 56 25.73 16.29 -39.49
CA GLN A 56 25.43 14.99 -40.11
C GLN A 56 24.39 15.13 -41.22
N MET A 57 23.34 15.93 -40.99
CA MET A 57 22.30 16.17 -41.98
C MET A 57 22.84 16.87 -43.23
N GLU A 58 23.69 17.87 -43.07
CA GLU A 58 24.36 18.55 -44.18
C GLU A 58 25.14 17.56 -45.05
N LYS A 59 25.95 16.70 -44.42
CA LYS A 59 26.74 15.70 -45.13
C LYS A 59 25.85 14.76 -45.95
N LEU A 60 24.73 14.30 -45.37
CA LEU A 60 23.80 13.39 -46.04
C LEU A 60 23.08 14.08 -47.21
N ILE A 61 22.65 15.33 -47.03
CA ILE A 61 22.01 16.12 -48.10
C ILE A 61 22.97 16.39 -49.25
N ARG A 62 24.24 16.75 -48.97
CA ARG A 62 25.25 16.95 -50.03
C ARG A 62 25.52 15.66 -50.82
N ILE A 63 25.59 14.51 -50.14
CA ILE A 63 25.74 13.21 -50.80
C ILE A 63 24.53 12.92 -51.68
N TYR A 64 23.32 13.17 -51.18
CA TYR A 64 22.09 12.97 -51.95
C TYR A 64 22.08 13.84 -53.21
N LEU A 65 22.34 15.15 -53.06
CA LEU A 65 22.36 16.10 -54.17
C LEU A 65 23.37 15.70 -55.25
N ALA A 66 24.58 15.29 -54.87
CA ALA A 66 25.62 14.87 -55.82
C ALA A 66 25.29 13.57 -56.58
N ASN A 67 24.51 12.67 -55.98
CA ASN A 67 24.22 11.35 -56.56
C ASN A 67 22.91 11.31 -57.35
N HIS A 68 21.95 12.18 -57.03
CA HIS A 68 20.58 12.07 -57.52
C HIS A 68 20.13 13.25 -58.39
N ILE A 69 20.87 14.36 -58.41
CA ILE A 69 20.53 15.51 -59.24
C ILE A 69 21.48 15.60 -60.44
N PRO A 70 20.97 15.66 -61.68
CA PRO A 70 21.81 15.71 -62.87
C PRO A 70 22.56 17.04 -62.98
N ILE A 71 23.83 16.95 -63.34
CA ILE A 71 24.71 18.09 -63.62
C ILE A 71 24.54 18.51 -65.08
N SER A 72 24.35 19.82 -65.32
CA SER A 72 24.22 20.39 -66.65
C SER A 72 25.53 20.32 -67.44
N GLN A 73 25.42 20.03 -68.74
CA GLN A 73 26.54 19.99 -69.68
C GLN A 73 26.73 21.31 -70.44
N ALA A 74 25.91 22.33 -70.18
CA ALA A 74 25.98 23.63 -70.84
C ALA A 74 27.19 24.48 -70.37
N GLN A 75 27.79 25.26 -71.27
CA GLN A 75 28.93 26.14 -70.96
C GLN A 75 28.54 27.39 -70.15
N GLU A 76 27.27 27.81 -70.18
CA GLU A 76 26.73 28.89 -69.34
C GLU A 76 25.68 28.33 -68.36
N VAL A 77 25.78 28.73 -67.10
CA VAL A 77 24.87 28.29 -66.03
C VAL A 77 23.57 29.09 -66.14
N SER A 78 22.56 28.50 -66.78
CA SER A 78 21.19 29.04 -66.78
C SER A 78 20.58 29.01 -65.37
N LEU A 79 19.52 29.78 -65.16
CA LEU A 79 18.80 29.79 -63.88
C LEU A 79 18.08 28.42 -63.73
N PRO A 80 18.31 27.68 -62.63
CA PRO A 80 17.76 26.33 -62.49
C PRO A 80 16.23 26.36 -62.44
N THR A 81 15.60 25.38 -63.08
CA THR A 81 14.14 25.25 -63.08
C THR A 81 13.65 24.60 -61.78
N GLN A 82 12.52 25.02 -61.24
CA GLN A 82 12.00 24.43 -60.00
C GLN A 82 11.38 23.06 -60.28
N THR A 83 11.61 22.11 -59.38
CA THR A 83 10.89 20.82 -59.42
C THR A 83 9.42 20.99 -59.05
N PRO A 84 8.51 20.14 -59.57
CA PRO A 84 7.09 20.21 -59.22
C PRO A 84 6.81 20.06 -57.72
N ALA A 85 7.64 19.29 -56.99
CA ALA A 85 7.53 19.15 -55.54
C ALA A 85 7.87 20.44 -54.81
N LEU A 86 8.91 21.14 -55.25
CA LEU A 86 9.28 22.44 -54.68
C LEU A 86 8.24 23.52 -54.99
N ASP A 87 7.67 23.51 -56.20
CA ASP A 87 6.61 24.44 -56.61
C ASP A 87 5.34 24.26 -55.75
N ARG A 88 4.97 23.01 -55.42
CA ARG A 88 3.89 22.72 -54.47
C ARG A 88 4.17 23.29 -53.08
N VAL A 89 5.37 23.07 -52.54
CA VAL A 89 5.77 23.60 -51.22
C VAL A 89 5.57 25.11 -51.16
N PHE A 90 6.06 25.84 -52.16
CA PHE A 90 5.89 27.29 -52.20
C PHE A 90 4.44 27.72 -52.41
N SER A 91 3.71 27.06 -53.30
CA SER A 91 2.29 27.36 -53.57
C SER A 91 1.42 27.16 -52.33
N SER A 92 1.57 26.02 -51.64
CA SER A 92 0.84 25.72 -50.40
C SER A 92 1.21 26.67 -49.26
N MET A 93 2.49 27.04 -49.16
CA MET A 93 2.94 28.03 -48.16
C MET A 93 2.33 29.41 -48.40
N ILE A 94 2.28 29.87 -49.65
CA ILE A 94 1.69 31.17 -50.03
C ILE A 94 0.17 31.16 -49.83
N GLU A 95 -0.51 30.07 -50.21
CA GLU A 95 -1.96 29.91 -50.01
C GLU A 95 -2.32 29.94 -48.52
N HIS A 96 -1.53 29.25 -47.68
CA HIS A 96 -1.69 29.28 -46.23
C HIS A 96 -1.49 30.70 -45.67
N ALA A 97 -0.47 31.43 -46.14
CA ALA A 97 -0.24 32.81 -45.73
C ALA A 97 -1.37 33.76 -46.15
N ALA A 98 -1.96 33.57 -47.34
CA ALA A 98 -3.06 34.39 -47.83
C ALA A 98 -4.37 34.16 -47.05
N ASN A 99 -4.59 32.93 -46.57
CA ASN A 99 -5.77 32.55 -45.78
C ASN A 99 -5.64 32.91 -44.28
N SER A 100 -4.43 33.13 -43.80
CA SER A 100 -4.15 33.64 -42.45
C SER A 100 -4.03 35.18 -42.49
N ASN A 101 -4.70 35.93 -41.60
CA ASN A 101 -4.67 37.41 -41.58
C ASN A 101 -3.24 37.99 -41.40
N GLN A 102 -2.52 38.15 -42.52
CA GLN A 102 -1.18 38.72 -42.69
C GLN A 102 -0.13 38.27 -41.65
N LYS A 103 0.37 37.04 -41.79
CA LYS A 103 1.65 36.63 -41.22
C LYS A 103 2.79 36.79 -42.24
N ILE A 104 3.93 37.31 -41.79
CA ILE A 104 5.19 37.26 -42.52
C ILE A 104 5.70 35.81 -42.47
N LEU A 105 5.99 35.22 -43.62
CA LEU A 105 6.49 33.85 -43.74
C LEU A 105 7.96 33.76 -43.28
N GLU A 106 8.23 32.81 -42.39
CA GLU A 106 9.56 32.53 -41.84
C GLU A 106 10.11 31.16 -42.27
N ILE A 107 11.36 30.89 -41.90
CA ILE A 107 12.04 29.60 -42.19
C ILE A 107 11.31 28.43 -41.52
N ALA A 108 10.72 28.65 -40.34
CA ALA A 108 9.93 27.65 -39.63
C ALA A 108 8.70 27.21 -40.44
N ASP A 109 7.98 28.17 -41.05
CA ASP A 109 6.83 27.88 -41.92
C ASP A 109 7.27 27.03 -43.11
N LEU A 110 8.38 27.40 -43.77
CA LEU A 110 8.91 26.64 -44.89
C LEU A 110 9.23 25.18 -44.51
N LEU A 111 9.79 24.93 -43.31
CA LEU A 111 10.04 23.56 -42.82
C LEU A 111 8.75 22.76 -42.60
N VAL A 112 7.67 23.39 -42.16
CA VAL A 112 6.36 22.75 -42.00
C VAL A 112 5.85 22.22 -43.34
N PHE A 113 5.99 23.00 -44.42
CA PHE A 113 5.57 22.59 -45.76
C PHE A 113 6.53 21.58 -46.40
N ILE A 114 7.84 21.67 -46.12
CA ILE A 114 8.79 20.62 -46.52
C ILE A 114 8.41 19.26 -45.90
N LEU A 115 8.01 19.24 -44.63
CA LEU A 115 7.56 18.02 -43.95
C LEU A 115 6.25 17.43 -44.50
N GLN A 116 5.45 18.20 -45.25
CA GLN A 116 4.27 17.68 -45.93
C GLN A 116 4.61 16.90 -47.20
N GLU A 117 5.76 17.17 -47.82
CA GLU A 117 6.29 16.37 -48.92
C GLU A 117 7.01 15.14 -48.33
N GLU A 118 6.25 14.18 -47.79
CA GLU A 118 6.74 12.98 -47.10
C GLU A 118 7.73 12.14 -47.93
N GLU A 119 7.60 12.21 -49.26
CA GLU A 119 8.48 11.51 -50.19
C GLU A 119 9.84 12.19 -50.38
N SER A 120 9.97 13.46 -50.00
CA SER A 120 11.23 14.20 -50.11
C SER A 120 12.30 13.65 -49.17
N TYR A 121 13.55 13.73 -49.61
CA TYR A 121 14.66 13.23 -48.80
C TYR A 121 14.86 14.09 -47.54
N SER A 122 14.62 15.40 -47.64
CA SER A 122 14.62 16.33 -46.51
C SER A 122 13.60 15.97 -45.43
N ALA A 123 12.35 15.63 -45.79
CA ALA A 123 11.33 15.22 -44.83
C ALA A 123 11.70 13.90 -44.14
N LYS A 124 12.18 12.92 -44.90
CA LYS A 124 12.66 11.63 -44.36
C LYS A 124 13.82 11.83 -43.37
N LEU A 125 14.74 12.75 -43.67
CA LEU A 125 15.87 13.05 -42.81
C LEU A 125 15.46 13.77 -41.51
N LEU A 126 14.51 14.71 -41.59
CA LEU A 126 13.93 15.37 -40.41
C LEU A 126 13.20 14.36 -39.50
N ASN A 127 12.37 13.50 -40.09
CA ASN A 127 11.67 12.45 -39.35
C ASN A 127 12.65 11.45 -38.69
N ALA A 128 13.77 11.12 -39.34
CA ALA A 128 14.80 10.25 -38.77
C ALA A 128 15.53 10.88 -37.56
N GLN A 129 15.56 12.21 -37.46
CA GLN A 129 16.04 12.93 -36.29
C GLN A 129 14.94 13.10 -35.21
N GLY A 130 13.74 12.57 -35.45
CA GLY A 130 12.60 12.69 -34.54
C GLY A 130 11.92 14.05 -34.58
N ILE A 131 12.13 14.85 -35.62
CA ILE A 131 11.48 16.16 -35.81
C ILE A 131 10.22 15.96 -36.64
N THR A 132 9.07 16.26 -36.05
CA THR A 132 7.77 16.15 -36.70
C THR A 132 7.18 17.52 -37.03
N ARG A 133 6.18 17.52 -37.91
CA ARG A 133 5.44 18.74 -38.28
C ARG A 133 4.78 19.41 -37.07
N LEU A 134 4.30 18.61 -36.10
CA LEU A 134 3.65 19.11 -34.90
C LEU A 134 4.64 19.88 -34.01
N ASP A 135 5.87 19.40 -33.89
CA ASP A 135 6.92 20.05 -33.09
C ASP A 135 7.23 21.47 -33.59
N ILE A 136 7.32 21.65 -34.91
CA ILE A 136 7.58 22.96 -35.52
C ILE A 136 6.36 23.88 -35.38
N LEU A 137 5.14 23.37 -35.55
CA LEU A 137 3.92 24.16 -35.37
C LEU A 137 3.72 24.61 -33.92
N GLU A 138 4.04 23.75 -32.95
CA GLU A 138 4.05 24.11 -31.54
C GLU A 138 5.09 25.18 -31.22
N MET A 139 6.25 25.15 -31.88
CA MET A 139 7.26 26.19 -31.75
C MET A 139 6.77 27.52 -32.31
N ILE A 140 6.23 27.55 -33.54
CA ILE A 140 5.67 28.76 -34.18
C ILE A 140 4.52 29.34 -33.32
N ALA A 141 3.68 28.48 -32.73
CA ALA A 141 2.61 28.91 -31.83
C ALA A 141 3.14 29.49 -30.50
N ASN A 142 4.36 29.14 -30.09
CA ASN A 142 4.99 29.54 -28.84
C ASN A 142 6.14 30.55 -29.04
N GLU A 143 6.35 31.10 -30.23
CA GLU A 143 7.43 32.07 -30.52
C GLU A 143 7.34 33.34 -29.65
N GLU A 144 6.15 33.73 -29.18
CA GLU A 144 5.98 34.82 -28.21
C GLU A 144 6.49 34.47 -26.78
N LYS A 145 6.80 33.20 -26.48
CA LYS A 145 7.32 32.75 -25.17
C LYS A 145 8.78 32.29 -25.18
N TYR A 146 9.38 32.08 -26.35
CA TYR A 146 10.75 31.55 -26.44
C TYR A 146 11.83 32.60 -26.18
N GLN A 147 11.54 33.89 -26.34
CA GLN A 147 12.49 34.97 -26.02
C GLN A 147 12.70 35.22 -24.52
N ASP A 148 11.79 34.75 -23.65
CA ASP A 148 11.91 34.92 -22.18
C ASP A 148 12.76 33.84 -21.48
N ILE A 149 13.15 32.76 -22.16
CA ILE A 149 13.79 31.60 -21.52
C ILE A 149 15.32 31.77 -21.36
N GLN A 150 15.96 32.66 -22.12
CA GLN A 150 17.42 32.83 -22.06
C GLN A 150 17.92 33.80 -20.99
N GLN A 151 17.04 34.56 -20.31
CA GLN A 151 17.51 35.56 -19.34
C GLN A 151 16.98 35.46 -17.90
N ASN A 152 16.04 34.55 -17.56
CA ASN A 152 15.74 34.26 -16.13
C ASN A 152 14.88 32.98 -15.95
N ALA A 153 15.45 31.79 -16.19
CA ALA A 153 14.76 30.53 -15.87
C ALA A 153 15.62 29.65 -14.95
N ASP A 154 15.20 29.52 -13.68
CA ASP A 154 15.77 28.55 -12.74
C ASP A 154 15.92 27.16 -13.39
N SER A 155 17.11 26.55 -13.24
CA SER A 155 17.49 25.21 -13.72
C SER A 155 16.44 24.15 -13.38
N TYR A 156 16.18 23.23 -14.33
CA TYR A 156 15.26 22.10 -14.12
C TYR A 156 15.70 21.25 -12.93
N LEU A 157 17.00 20.99 -12.85
CA LEU A 157 17.61 20.23 -11.76
C LEU A 157 17.40 20.93 -10.41
N LYS A 158 17.50 22.25 -10.33
CA LYS A 158 17.22 23.01 -9.09
C LYS A 158 15.74 22.99 -8.70
N LYS A 159 14.82 22.97 -9.67
CA LYS A 159 13.36 22.97 -9.43
C LYS A 159 12.82 21.60 -9.02
N TYR A 160 13.31 20.54 -9.67
CA TYR A 160 12.72 19.19 -9.58
C TYR A 160 13.65 18.17 -8.93
N SER A 161 14.75 18.62 -8.31
CA SER A 161 15.63 17.73 -7.56
C SER A 161 16.25 18.42 -6.34
N LYS A 162 16.70 17.59 -5.39
CA LYS A 162 17.40 18.02 -4.17
C LYS A 162 18.82 17.48 -4.19
N ASN A 163 19.81 18.34 -4.00
CA ASN A 163 21.21 17.91 -3.90
C ASN A 163 21.49 17.34 -2.49
N LEU A 164 21.53 16.01 -2.37
CA LEU A 164 21.72 15.34 -1.08
C LEU A 164 23.10 15.62 -0.49
N VAL A 165 24.15 15.74 -1.30
CA VAL A 165 25.51 16.02 -0.80
C VAL A 165 25.59 17.44 -0.23
N GLN A 166 24.86 18.39 -0.81
CA GLN A 166 24.76 19.74 -0.26
C GLN A 166 23.98 19.74 1.07
N LEU A 167 22.84 19.05 1.12
CA LEU A 167 22.05 18.93 2.35
C LEU A 167 22.85 18.25 3.48
N ALA A 168 23.66 17.24 3.17
CA ALA A 168 24.58 16.61 4.11
C ALA A 168 25.61 17.61 4.67
N LYS A 169 26.23 18.43 3.81
CA LYS A 169 27.18 19.48 4.24
C LYS A 169 26.54 20.55 5.12
N GLU A 170 25.27 20.84 4.89
CA GLU A 170 24.46 21.77 5.68
C GLU A 170 23.95 21.15 7.01
N GLY A 171 24.19 19.86 7.24
CA GLY A 171 23.71 19.16 8.44
C GLY A 171 22.20 18.95 8.47
N LYS A 172 21.55 18.91 7.30
CA LYS A 172 20.10 18.72 7.14
C LYS A 172 19.69 17.28 6.87
N ILE A 173 20.65 16.36 6.81
CA ILE A 173 20.42 14.93 6.64
C ILE A 173 20.67 14.25 7.98
N ASP A 174 19.72 13.43 8.41
CA ASP A 174 19.79 12.66 9.65
C ASP A 174 20.91 11.60 9.58
N PRO A 175 21.50 11.22 10.72
CA PRO A 175 22.53 10.17 10.74
C PRO A 175 21.95 8.84 10.26
N VAL A 176 22.73 8.12 9.45
CA VAL A 176 22.35 6.81 8.91
C VAL A 176 23.04 5.72 9.71
N ILE A 177 22.25 4.87 10.38
CA ILE A 177 22.73 3.84 11.31
C ILE A 177 22.40 2.45 10.78
N GLY A 178 23.30 1.48 11.00
CA GLY A 178 23.05 0.06 10.70
C GLY A 178 23.03 -0.30 9.21
N ARG A 179 23.38 0.63 8.31
CA ARG A 179 23.36 0.44 6.84
C ARG A 179 24.74 0.48 6.17
N GLY A 180 25.80 0.25 6.94
CA GLY A 180 27.18 0.37 6.44
C GLY A 180 27.51 -0.58 5.29
N GLN A 181 27.04 -1.82 5.36
CA GLN A 181 27.28 -2.82 4.30
C GLN A 181 26.57 -2.46 3.00
N GLU A 182 25.33 -1.98 3.07
CA GLU A 182 24.58 -1.53 1.91
C GLU A 182 25.22 -0.28 1.29
N ILE A 183 25.62 0.70 2.11
CA ILE A 183 26.30 1.92 1.66
C ILE A 183 27.64 1.60 0.97
N GLU A 184 28.44 0.71 1.56
CA GLU A 184 29.69 0.23 0.98
C GLU A 184 29.43 -0.46 -0.36
N ARG A 185 28.43 -1.36 -0.41
CA ARG A 185 28.06 -2.07 -1.62
C ARG A 185 27.57 -1.15 -2.73
N VAL A 186 26.79 -0.11 -2.39
CA VAL A 186 26.35 0.90 -3.36
C VAL A 186 27.56 1.65 -3.91
N SER A 187 28.50 2.05 -3.04
CA SER A 187 29.73 2.74 -3.41
C SER A 187 30.61 1.90 -4.35
N GLU A 188 30.76 0.60 -4.09
CA GLU A 188 31.45 -0.33 -4.98
C GLU A 188 30.82 -0.36 -6.37
N ILE A 189 29.48 -0.42 -6.45
CA ILE A 189 28.75 -0.50 -7.72
C ILE A 189 28.90 0.80 -8.50
N LEU A 190 28.76 1.96 -7.85
CA LEU A 190 28.92 3.28 -8.48
C LEU A 190 30.31 3.47 -9.09
N CYS A 191 31.34 2.87 -8.49
CA CYS A 191 32.72 2.92 -8.98
C CYS A 191 33.00 2.00 -10.18
N ARG A 192 32.04 1.18 -10.64
CA ARG A 192 32.25 0.26 -11.77
C ARG A 192 32.28 1.02 -13.10
N ARG A 193 33.03 0.48 -14.06
CA ARG A 193 33.05 0.99 -15.45
C ARG A 193 31.75 0.71 -16.23
N LYS A 194 31.09 -0.42 -15.94
CA LYS A 194 29.83 -0.87 -16.57
C LYS A 194 28.90 -1.41 -15.49
N LYS A 195 27.58 -1.31 -15.71
CA LYS A 195 26.54 -1.70 -14.73
C LYS A 195 26.74 -1.03 -13.37
N ASN A 196 27.01 0.27 -13.42
CA ASN A 196 27.28 1.15 -12.29
C ASN A 196 26.01 1.81 -11.72
N ASN A 197 24.86 1.17 -11.93
CA ASN A 197 23.58 1.63 -11.44
C ASN A 197 23.09 0.65 -10.37
N PRO A 198 23.20 0.97 -9.08
CA PRO A 198 22.60 0.17 -8.02
C PRO A 198 21.06 0.32 -8.02
N ILE A 199 20.35 -0.77 -7.72
CA ILE A 199 18.91 -0.73 -7.41
C ILE A 199 18.68 -1.35 -6.04
N LEU A 200 18.15 -0.55 -5.12
CA LEU A 200 17.77 -0.93 -3.77
C LEU A 200 16.37 -1.57 -3.81
N ILE A 201 16.27 -2.83 -3.41
CA ILE A 201 15.03 -3.60 -3.42
C ILE A 201 14.70 -3.97 -1.97
N GLY A 202 13.57 -3.49 -1.46
CA GLY A 202 13.13 -3.75 -0.10
C GLY A 202 11.75 -3.17 0.16
N GLU A 203 11.08 -3.62 1.23
CA GLU A 203 9.74 -3.16 1.57
C GLU A 203 9.69 -1.65 1.91
N PRO A 204 8.52 -0.98 1.83
CA PRO A 204 8.39 0.42 2.27
C PRO A 204 8.78 0.59 3.74
N GLY A 205 9.43 1.70 4.08
CA GLY A 205 9.81 2.00 5.47
C GLY A 205 11.12 1.38 5.97
N VAL A 206 11.74 0.44 5.25
CA VAL A 206 13.01 -0.18 5.70
C VAL A 206 14.24 0.75 5.63
N GLY A 207 14.11 1.96 5.07
CA GLY A 207 15.20 2.94 4.98
C GLY A 207 16.01 2.89 3.68
N LYS A 208 15.38 2.64 2.53
CA LYS A 208 16.04 2.70 1.20
C LYS A 208 16.59 4.11 0.90
N THR A 209 15.80 5.14 1.17
CA THR A 209 16.17 6.56 1.02
C THR A 209 17.33 6.92 1.94
N ALA A 210 17.32 6.42 3.18
CA ALA A 210 18.40 6.61 4.13
C ALA A 210 19.75 6.05 3.63
N ILE A 211 19.76 4.98 2.81
CA ILE A 211 21.00 4.49 2.20
C ILE A 211 21.57 5.51 1.19
N ALA A 212 20.71 6.13 0.37
CA ALA A 212 21.13 7.16 -0.59
C ALA A 212 21.68 8.42 0.13
N GLU A 213 21.00 8.83 1.20
CA GLU A 213 21.44 9.89 2.10
C GLU A 213 22.75 9.55 2.83
N GLY A 214 22.93 8.28 3.21
CA GLY A 214 24.14 7.78 3.86
C GLY A 214 25.37 7.91 2.98
N ILE A 215 25.24 7.61 1.69
CA ILE A 215 26.32 7.83 0.71
C ILE A 215 26.61 9.33 0.57
N ALA A 216 25.58 10.18 0.56
CA ALA A 216 25.77 11.62 0.50
C ALA A 216 26.53 12.16 1.73
N LEU A 217 26.26 11.64 2.93
CA LEU A 217 27.01 11.91 4.15
C LEU A 217 28.47 11.43 4.04
N GLU A 218 28.71 10.23 3.53
CA GLU A 218 30.08 9.73 3.33
C GLU A 218 30.89 10.59 2.36
N ILE A 219 30.28 11.06 1.27
CA ILE A 219 30.90 11.99 0.32
C ILE A 219 31.18 13.33 1.00
N ALA A 220 30.20 13.91 1.69
CA ALA A 220 30.34 15.20 2.38
C ALA A 220 31.46 15.19 3.42
N HIS A 221 31.60 14.07 4.16
CA HIS A 221 32.63 13.88 5.18
C HIS A 221 33.96 13.29 4.65
N LYS A 222 34.10 13.09 3.33
CA LYS A 222 35.29 12.49 2.69
C LYS A 222 35.65 11.09 3.26
N ARG A 223 34.63 10.30 3.61
CA ARG A 223 34.72 8.90 4.05
C ARG A 223 34.46 7.90 2.91
N ALA A 224 33.76 8.32 1.86
CA ALA A 224 33.54 7.50 0.66
C ALA A 224 34.86 7.17 -0.07
N PRO A 225 34.89 6.18 -0.97
CA PRO A 225 36.04 5.93 -1.83
C PRO A 225 36.49 7.20 -2.58
N LYS A 226 37.80 7.36 -2.80
CA LYS A 226 38.39 8.56 -3.44
C LYS A 226 37.75 8.90 -4.79
N ALA A 227 37.31 7.90 -5.54
CA ALA A 227 36.64 8.06 -6.83
C ALA A 227 35.26 8.76 -6.74
N LEU A 228 34.65 8.80 -5.54
CA LEU A 228 33.33 9.40 -5.30
C LEU A 228 33.42 10.76 -4.56
N HIS A 229 34.60 11.22 -4.17
CA HIS A 229 34.75 12.48 -3.42
C HIS A 229 34.21 13.72 -4.18
N SER A 230 34.26 13.70 -5.52
CA SER A 230 33.73 14.75 -6.39
C SER A 230 32.27 14.53 -6.80
N ALA A 231 31.69 13.37 -6.47
CA ALA A 231 30.36 13.01 -6.92
C ALA A 231 29.29 13.90 -6.26
N GLN A 232 28.23 14.18 -7.01
CA GLN A 232 27.03 14.86 -6.51
C GLN A 232 25.83 13.93 -6.66
N ILE A 233 24.97 13.89 -5.65
CA ILE A 233 23.77 13.05 -5.66
C ILE A 233 22.55 13.95 -5.70
N PHE A 234 21.73 13.80 -6.74
CA PHE A 234 20.50 14.55 -6.95
C PHE A 234 19.30 13.63 -6.78
N ALA A 235 18.48 13.85 -5.75
CA ALA A 235 17.23 13.14 -5.52
C ALA A 235 16.10 13.78 -6.33
N LEU A 236 15.49 13.01 -7.22
CA LEU A 236 14.40 13.46 -8.07
C LEU A 236 13.09 13.60 -7.27
N ASP A 237 12.38 14.72 -7.42
CA ASP A 237 11.06 14.91 -6.83
C ASP A 237 9.97 14.65 -7.88
N ILE A 238 9.46 13.42 -7.91
CA ILE A 238 8.43 13.01 -8.89
C ILE A 238 7.13 13.79 -8.66
N GLY A 239 6.83 14.14 -7.41
CA GLY A 239 5.64 14.93 -7.05
C GLY A 239 5.64 16.29 -7.74
N ASP A 240 6.74 17.03 -7.64
CA ASP A 240 6.89 18.34 -8.30
C ASP A 240 6.91 18.21 -9.83
N MET A 241 7.44 17.10 -10.35
CA MET A 241 7.45 16.85 -11.80
C MET A 241 6.05 16.59 -12.38
N VAL A 242 5.15 15.98 -11.60
CA VAL A 242 3.74 15.75 -11.99
C VAL A 242 2.87 16.97 -11.65
N ALA A 243 3.22 17.72 -10.60
CA ALA A 243 2.51 18.93 -10.22
C ALA A 243 2.49 19.95 -11.37
N GLY A 244 1.30 20.34 -11.80
CA GLY A 244 1.11 21.31 -12.88
C GLY A 244 1.46 20.78 -14.29
N SER A 245 1.73 19.49 -14.49
CA SER A 245 1.70 18.90 -15.84
C SER A 245 0.24 18.63 -16.23
N LYS A 246 -0.25 19.29 -17.28
CA LYS A 246 -1.61 19.02 -17.80
C LYS A 246 -1.59 17.83 -18.76
N TYR A 247 -0.44 17.59 -19.39
CA TYR A 247 -0.25 16.54 -20.38
C TYR A 247 0.98 15.70 -20.05
N ARG A 248 0.95 14.43 -20.48
CA ARG A 248 2.10 13.50 -20.35
C ARG A 248 3.40 14.07 -20.95
N GLY A 249 3.30 14.79 -22.06
CA GLY A 249 4.44 15.43 -22.72
C GLY A 249 5.17 16.46 -21.84
N ASP A 250 4.46 17.12 -20.92
CA ASP A 250 5.07 18.09 -20.00
C ASP A 250 6.04 17.40 -19.03
N PHE A 251 5.66 16.22 -18.53
CA PHE A 251 6.51 15.41 -17.65
C PHE A 251 7.75 14.92 -18.39
N GLU A 252 7.57 14.38 -19.60
CA GLU A 252 8.68 13.90 -20.44
C GLU A 252 9.65 15.05 -20.79
N LYS A 253 9.12 16.25 -21.08
CA LYS A 253 9.93 17.46 -21.30
C LYS A 253 10.75 17.85 -20.07
N ARG A 254 10.14 17.85 -18.87
CA ARG A 254 10.84 18.12 -17.60
C ARG A 254 11.95 17.11 -17.35
N LEU A 255 11.65 15.82 -17.50
CA LEU A 255 12.64 14.75 -17.30
C LEU A 255 13.80 14.86 -18.30
N LYS A 256 13.50 15.12 -19.58
CA LYS A 256 14.54 15.33 -20.62
C LYS A 256 15.42 16.53 -20.28
N GLY A 257 14.84 17.62 -19.75
CA GLY A 257 15.59 18.77 -19.25
C GLY A 257 16.57 18.40 -18.13
N ILE A 258 16.10 17.66 -17.13
CA ILE A 258 16.94 17.18 -16.00
C ILE A 258 18.07 16.27 -16.51
N LEU A 259 17.77 15.33 -17.41
CA LEU A 259 18.76 14.41 -17.98
C LEU A 259 19.82 15.14 -18.81
N ASN A 260 19.45 16.22 -19.50
CA ASN A 260 20.42 17.05 -20.22
C ASN A 260 21.31 17.83 -19.25
N GLU A 261 20.74 18.49 -18.25
CA GLU A 261 21.51 19.24 -17.24
C GLU A 261 22.47 18.33 -16.45
N ILE A 262 21.99 17.17 -15.99
CA ILE A 262 22.82 16.25 -15.19
C ILE A 262 23.98 15.65 -15.99
N SER A 263 23.81 15.46 -17.31
CA SER A 263 24.86 14.92 -18.18
C SER A 263 26.07 15.85 -18.34
N GLN A 264 25.88 17.15 -18.05
CA GLN A 264 26.94 18.16 -18.07
C GLN A 264 27.70 18.24 -16.75
N ILE A 265 27.18 17.62 -15.67
CA ILE A 265 27.80 17.63 -14.34
C ILE A 265 28.68 16.38 -14.21
N PRO A 266 30.00 16.52 -14.02
CA PRO A 266 30.90 15.38 -13.86
C PRO A 266 30.57 14.60 -12.57
N ASP A 267 30.64 13.27 -12.65
CA ASP A 267 30.37 12.35 -11.54
C ASP A 267 28.98 12.52 -10.87
N ALA A 268 28.01 13.11 -11.57
CA ALA A 268 26.65 13.22 -11.06
C ALA A 268 25.96 11.85 -10.99
N VAL A 269 25.22 11.67 -9.90
CA VAL A 269 24.41 10.49 -9.61
C VAL A 269 22.97 10.94 -9.39
N LEU A 270 22.06 10.36 -10.16
CA LEU A 270 20.62 10.58 -9.98
C LEU A 270 20.07 9.54 -8.98
N PHE A 271 19.42 9.98 -7.92
CA PHE A 271 18.64 9.11 -7.05
C PHE A 271 17.16 9.22 -7.43
N ILE A 272 16.54 8.07 -7.70
CA ILE A 272 15.12 7.96 -8.04
C ILE A 272 14.49 7.03 -7.02
N ASP A 273 13.75 7.63 -6.08
CA ASP A 273 12.87 6.86 -5.21
C ASP A 273 11.67 6.35 -6.02
N GLU A 274 11.14 5.19 -5.63
CA GLU A 274 10.02 4.55 -6.33
C GLU A 274 10.22 4.47 -7.87
N ILE A 275 11.40 4.02 -8.32
CA ILE A 275 11.79 4.02 -9.75
C ILE A 275 10.81 3.28 -10.67
N HIS A 276 9.97 2.39 -10.14
CA HIS A 276 8.93 1.70 -10.91
C HIS A 276 7.84 2.67 -11.43
N THR A 277 7.62 3.82 -10.78
CA THR A 277 6.62 4.83 -11.18
C THR A 277 6.89 5.43 -12.56
N ILE A 278 8.17 5.52 -12.93
CA ILE A 278 8.65 6.03 -14.23
C ILE A 278 8.97 4.91 -15.23
N VAL A 279 8.87 3.65 -14.81
CA VAL A 279 9.11 2.45 -15.61
C VAL A 279 7.83 1.62 -15.64
N GLY A 280 6.79 2.18 -16.25
CA GLY A 280 5.49 1.53 -16.44
C GLY A 280 5.40 0.88 -17.81
N ALA A 281 5.75 -0.40 -17.92
CA ALA A 281 5.77 -1.15 -19.17
C ALA A 281 4.44 -1.08 -19.96
N GLY A 282 4.31 -0.15 -20.91
CA GLY A 282 3.40 -0.22 -22.05
C GLY A 282 1.90 -0.40 -21.76
N SER A 283 1.34 0.13 -20.67
CA SER A 283 -0.09 -0.02 -20.39
C SER A 283 -0.95 0.87 -21.31
N THR A 284 -1.61 0.24 -22.28
CA THR A 284 -2.70 0.81 -23.11
C THR A 284 -3.98 1.08 -22.30
N SER A 285 -3.95 0.91 -20.99
CA SER A 285 -5.05 1.16 -20.06
C SER A 285 -4.48 1.58 -18.70
N GLY A 286 -4.60 2.87 -18.37
CA GLY A 286 -4.46 3.38 -16.99
C GLY A 286 -3.05 3.85 -16.55
N GLY A 287 -2.79 5.15 -16.71
CA GLY A 287 -2.15 5.97 -15.67
C GLY A 287 -0.62 5.98 -15.49
N SER A 288 0.16 5.01 -15.99
CA SER A 288 1.62 5.01 -15.74
C SER A 288 2.42 5.85 -16.75
N LEU A 289 3.34 6.68 -16.23
CA LEU A 289 4.27 7.51 -17.02
C LEU A 289 5.43 6.61 -17.52
N ASP A 290 5.38 6.15 -18.77
CA ASP A 290 6.47 5.33 -19.32
C ASP A 290 7.60 6.22 -19.85
N ALA A 291 8.56 6.54 -18.97
CA ALA A 291 9.78 7.27 -19.28
C ALA A 291 10.99 6.35 -19.48
N SER A 292 10.79 5.03 -19.53
CA SER A 292 11.86 4.05 -19.68
C SER A 292 12.70 4.29 -20.94
N ASN A 293 12.08 4.78 -22.01
CA ASN A 293 12.73 5.09 -23.29
C ASN A 293 13.71 6.27 -23.20
N LEU A 294 13.49 7.21 -22.27
CA LEU A 294 14.41 8.34 -22.03
C LEU A 294 15.62 7.91 -21.19
N LEU A 295 15.42 7.01 -20.24
CA LEU A 295 16.50 6.53 -19.35
C LEU A 295 17.44 5.52 -20.01
N LYS A 296 16.90 4.62 -20.86
CA LYS A 296 17.68 3.56 -21.53
C LYS A 296 18.94 4.07 -22.24
N PRO A 297 18.90 5.12 -23.10
CA PRO A 297 20.10 5.63 -23.77
C PRO A 297 21.08 6.31 -22.80
N ALA A 298 20.58 7.11 -21.85
CA ALA A 298 21.42 7.80 -20.86
C ALA A 298 22.22 6.83 -19.98
N LEU A 299 21.58 5.73 -19.56
CA LEU A 299 22.20 4.65 -18.80
C LEU A 299 23.09 3.73 -19.67
N ALA A 300 22.89 3.69 -20.99
CA ALA A 300 23.68 2.86 -21.90
C ALA A 300 25.07 3.40 -22.16
N ASN A 301 25.13 4.71 -22.39
CA ASN A 301 26.36 5.37 -22.80
C ASN A 301 27.27 5.68 -21.59
N GLY A 302 26.80 5.38 -20.36
CA GLY A 302 27.53 5.66 -19.12
C GLY A 302 27.55 7.15 -18.77
N LEU A 303 26.78 7.97 -19.48
CA LEU A 303 26.62 9.41 -19.26
C LEU A 303 25.87 9.71 -17.95
N LEU A 304 25.04 8.77 -17.49
CA LEU A 304 24.26 8.88 -16.27
C LEU A 304 24.59 7.72 -15.32
N ARG A 305 24.91 8.04 -14.05
CA ARG A 305 24.87 7.09 -12.93
C ARG A 305 23.54 7.25 -12.20
N CYS A 306 22.90 6.16 -11.83
CA CYS A 306 21.60 6.19 -11.16
C CYS A 306 21.54 5.20 -9.98
N ILE A 307 21.04 5.66 -8.84
CA ILE A 307 20.59 4.83 -7.72
C ILE A 307 19.07 4.77 -7.78
N GLY A 308 18.50 3.60 -8.04
CA GLY A 308 17.05 3.38 -7.99
C GLY A 308 16.62 2.74 -6.67
N ALA A 309 15.42 3.05 -6.18
CA ALA A 309 14.80 2.33 -5.07
C ALA A 309 13.40 1.83 -5.46
N THR A 310 13.03 0.62 -5.02
CA THR A 310 11.71 0.02 -5.30
C THR A 310 11.39 -1.08 -4.29
N THR A 311 10.13 -1.53 -4.26
CA THR A 311 9.73 -2.74 -3.52
C THR A 311 9.96 -4.02 -4.31
N TYR A 312 9.91 -5.19 -3.64
CA TYR A 312 10.02 -6.49 -4.30
C TYR A 312 8.88 -6.75 -5.29
N SER A 313 7.65 -6.39 -4.92
CA SER A 313 6.46 -6.60 -5.76
C SER A 313 6.53 -5.79 -7.05
N GLU A 314 6.89 -4.50 -6.95
CA GLU A 314 7.01 -3.59 -8.09
C GLU A 314 8.21 -3.93 -8.97
N TYR A 315 9.33 -4.32 -8.37
CA TYR A 315 10.49 -4.79 -9.11
C TYR A 315 10.10 -5.96 -10.02
N LYS A 316 9.43 -6.98 -9.47
CA LYS A 316 9.03 -8.17 -10.24
C LYS A 316 7.95 -7.85 -11.29
N THR A 317 7.00 -6.98 -10.95
CA THR A 317 5.82 -6.72 -11.78
C THR A 317 6.08 -5.76 -12.92
N HIS A 318 6.94 -4.75 -12.71
CA HIS A 318 7.17 -3.67 -13.67
C HIS A 318 8.62 -3.66 -14.18
N PHE A 319 9.59 -3.65 -13.27
CA PHE A 319 10.99 -3.40 -13.62
C PHE A 319 11.69 -4.60 -14.29
N ASP A 320 11.48 -5.82 -13.78
CA ASP A 320 12.14 -7.04 -14.28
C ASP A 320 11.60 -7.47 -15.66
N LYS A 321 10.37 -7.05 -16.00
CA LYS A 321 9.76 -7.28 -17.32
C LYS A 321 10.51 -6.52 -18.42
N ASP A 322 11.03 -5.33 -18.14
CA ASP A 322 11.88 -4.58 -19.08
C ASP A 322 13.34 -5.05 -18.98
N LYS A 323 13.66 -6.13 -19.70
CA LYS A 323 15.02 -6.70 -19.77
C LYS A 323 16.08 -5.71 -20.27
N ALA A 324 15.69 -4.70 -21.05
CA ALA A 324 16.64 -3.73 -21.61
C ALA A 324 17.12 -2.73 -20.54
N LEU A 325 16.22 -2.36 -19.62
CA LEU A 325 16.53 -1.51 -18.48
C LEU A 325 17.14 -2.32 -17.32
N SER A 326 16.52 -3.42 -16.90
CA SER A 326 16.91 -4.18 -15.72
C SER A 326 18.36 -4.68 -15.77
N ARG A 327 18.85 -5.08 -16.96
CA ARG A 327 20.24 -5.51 -17.17
C ARG A 327 21.30 -4.43 -16.92
N ARG A 328 20.90 -3.15 -16.83
CA ARG A 328 21.77 -2.00 -16.57
C ARG A 328 21.96 -1.74 -15.08
N PHE A 329 21.11 -2.33 -14.24
CA PHE A 329 21.15 -2.20 -12.80
C PHE A 329 21.78 -3.43 -12.13
N THR A 330 22.34 -3.23 -10.95
CA THR A 330 22.81 -4.29 -10.05
C THR A 330 21.94 -4.27 -8.79
N LYS A 331 21.32 -5.40 -8.47
CA LYS A 331 20.39 -5.54 -7.34
C LYS A 331 21.15 -5.50 -6.01
N ILE A 332 20.58 -4.77 -5.04
CA ILE A 332 20.97 -4.78 -3.63
C ILE A 332 19.69 -4.97 -2.83
N GLU A 333 19.64 -6.05 -2.06
CA GLU A 333 18.49 -6.34 -1.19
C GLU A 333 18.63 -5.57 0.12
N VAL A 334 17.56 -4.89 0.53
CA VAL A 334 17.49 -4.10 1.76
C VAL A 334 16.45 -4.72 2.66
N ASN A 335 16.92 -5.45 3.66
CA ASN A 335 16.07 -6.15 4.61
C ASN A 335 15.62 -5.24 5.76
N GLU A 336 14.51 -5.61 6.38
CA GLU A 336 14.08 -5.03 7.66
C GLU A 336 15.20 -5.20 8.71
N PRO A 337 15.59 -4.13 9.43
CA PRO A 337 16.63 -4.22 10.45
C PRO A 337 16.16 -5.06 11.64
N SER A 338 17.11 -5.67 12.34
CA SER A 338 16.83 -6.42 13.57
C SER A 338 16.27 -5.49 14.67
N LEU A 339 15.64 -6.05 15.71
CA LEU A 339 15.19 -5.27 16.88
C LEU A 339 16.36 -4.51 17.53
N THR A 340 17.55 -5.12 17.57
CA THR A 340 18.76 -4.48 18.12
C THR A 340 19.24 -3.32 17.27
N ASP A 341 19.25 -3.48 15.95
CA ASP A 341 19.67 -2.41 15.03
C ASP A 341 18.64 -1.28 15.00
N SER A 342 17.35 -1.63 15.04
CA SER A 342 16.24 -0.68 15.14
C SER A 342 16.32 0.16 16.40
N TYR A 343 16.64 -0.46 17.55
CA TYR A 343 16.87 0.29 18.78
C TYR A 343 18.06 1.25 18.67
N ALA A 344 19.15 0.83 18.02
CA ALA A 344 20.29 1.72 17.78
C ALA A 344 19.90 2.91 16.88
N ILE A 345 19.12 2.68 15.82
CA ILE A 345 18.57 3.73 14.95
C ILE A 345 17.72 4.71 15.77
N ILE A 346 16.74 4.20 16.51
CA ILE A 346 15.83 5.03 17.33
C ILE A 346 16.59 5.83 18.38
N LYS A 347 17.61 5.24 19.02
CA LYS A 347 18.42 5.92 20.04
C LYS A 347 19.20 7.10 19.49
N GLU A 348 19.75 6.98 18.28
CA GLU A 348 20.50 8.07 17.63
C GLU A 348 19.59 9.14 17.02
N LEU A 349 18.37 8.77 16.60
CA LEU A 349 17.37 9.74 16.13
C LEU A 349 16.67 10.48 17.28
N ALA A 350 16.53 9.86 18.46
CA ALA A 350 15.81 10.42 19.61
C ALA A 350 16.18 11.88 19.94
N PRO A 351 17.46 12.30 19.99
CA PRO A 351 17.82 13.70 20.28
C PRO A 351 17.21 14.73 19.32
N ILE A 352 16.98 14.35 18.05
CA ILE A 352 16.38 15.21 17.03
C ILE A 352 14.90 15.46 17.36
N TYR A 353 14.17 14.39 17.67
CA TYR A 353 12.75 14.44 18.06
C TYR A 353 12.55 15.09 19.44
N GLU A 354 13.44 14.82 20.39
CA GLU A 354 13.47 15.46 21.71
C GLU A 354 13.56 16.97 21.61
N LYS A 355 14.47 17.47 20.75
CA LYS A 355 14.63 18.90 20.48
C LYS A 355 13.39 19.49 19.80
N TYR A 356 12.80 18.79 18.84
CA TYR A 356 11.65 19.26 18.07
C TYR A 356 10.35 19.33 18.89
N HIS A 357 10.14 18.35 19.78
CA HIS A 357 8.96 18.25 20.63
C HIS A 357 9.15 18.84 22.04
N HIS A 358 10.38 19.22 22.39
CA HIS A 358 10.76 19.72 23.72
C HIS A 358 10.47 18.70 24.85
N ILE A 359 10.90 17.46 24.65
CA ILE A 359 10.74 16.33 25.58
C ILE A 359 12.05 15.55 25.73
N SER A 360 12.07 14.55 26.61
CA SER A 360 13.16 13.58 26.69
C SER A 360 12.59 12.17 26.83
N TYR A 361 13.21 11.15 26.23
CA TYR A 361 12.77 9.76 26.34
C TYR A 361 13.66 8.97 27.30
N THR A 362 13.07 8.10 28.12
CA THR A 362 13.90 7.12 28.85
C THR A 362 14.39 6.02 27.91
N PRO A 363 15.53 5.35 28.22
CA PRO A 363 16.00 4.20 27.43
C PRO A 363 14.95 3.09 27.29
N GLU A 364 14.14 2.87 28.33
CA GLU A 364 13.03 1.91 28.32
C GLU A 364 11.89 2.35 27.40
N ALA A 365 11.63 3.65 27.28
CA ALA A 365 10.64 4.18 26.35
C ALA A 365 11.07 3.96 24.89
N LEU A 366 12.32 4.27 24.56
CA LEU A 366 12.87 4.03 23.21
C LEU A 366 12.86 2.54 22.84
N LYS A 367 13.21 1.68 23.80
CA LYS A 367 13.09 0.23 23.61
C LYS A 367 11.64 -0.21 23.42
N ALA A 368 10.71 0.38 24.17
CA ALA A 368 9.28 0.10 24.02
C ALA A 368 8.74 0.57 22.66
N CYS A 369 9.25 1.66 22.07
CA CYS A 369 8.87 2.05 20.70
C CYS A 369 9.14 0.92 19.70
N VAL A 370 10.31 0.28 19.78
CA VAL A 370 10.69 -0.85 18.91
C VAL A 370 9.90 -2.10 19.26
N ASP A 371 9.93 -2.54 20.52
CA ASP A 371 9.32 -3.80 20.95
C ASP A 371 7.79 -3.82 20.76
N LEU A 372 7.12 -2.68 21.03
CA LEU A 372 5.66 -2.59 20.92
C LEU A 372 5.21 -2.34 19.49
N SER A 373 5.90 -1.49 18.72
CA SER A 373 5.55 -1.32 17.30
C SER A 373 5.72 -2.63 16.55
N ASP A 374 6.78 -3.40 16.81
CA ASP A 374 6.99 -4.70 16.16
C ASP A 374 5.88 -5.70 16.48
N ARG A 375 5.44 -5.73 17.74
CA ARG A 375 4.41 -6.66 18.20
C ARG A 375 3.01 -6.31 17.72
N TYR A 376 2.67 -5.01 17.69
CA TYR A 376 1.28 -4.57 17.52
C TYR A 376 1.01 -3.93 16.14
N ILE A 377 2.02 -3.43 15.43
CA ILE A 377 1.90 -2.77 14.12
C ILE A 377 2.54 -3.69 13.04
N SER A 378 1.72 -4.57 12.45
CA SER A 378 2.15 -5.58 11.48
C SER A 378 2.19 -5.10 10.02
N GLU A 379 1.42 -4.07 9.67
CA GLU A 379 1.30 -3.57 8.29
C GLU A 379 2.49 -2.71 7.84
N LYS A 380 3.40 -2.40 8.76
CA LYS A 380 4.60 -1.59 8.53
C LYS A 380 5.84 -2.35 8.97
N TYR A 381 6.99 -1.94 8.44
CA TYR A 381 8.29 -2.55 8.74
C TYR A 381 9.11 -1.63 9.65
N LEU A 382 10.04 -2.21 10.41
CA LEU A 382 11.07 -1.46 11.11
C LEU A 382 12.04 -0.82 10.08
N PRO A 383 12.64 0.34 10.41
CA PRO A 383 12.46 1.11 11.64
C PRO A 383 11.27 2.09 11.60
N ASP A 384 10.61 2.27 10.45
CA ASP A 384 9.54 3.27 10.20
C ASP A 384 8.45 3.25 11.28
N LYS A 385 7.85 2.09 11.56
CA LYS A 385 6.80 1.95 12.58
C LYS A 385 7.23 2.36 13.99
N ALA A 386 8.52 2.23 14.32
CA ALA A 386 9.05 2.63 15.62
C ALA A 386 9.34 4.14 15.69
N ILE A 387 9.79 4.73 14.57
CA ILE A 387 10.01 6.18 14.43
C ILE A 387 8.66 6.90 14.53
N ASP A 388 7.66 6.45 13.79
CA ASP A 388 6.30 6.98 13.82
C ASP A 388 5.72 6.98 15.23
N LEU A 389 5.84 5.85 15.94
CA LEU A 389 5.34 5.74 17.31
C LEU A 389 6.08 6.69 18.28
N MET A 390 7.39 6.84 18.12
CA MET A 390 8.19 7.79 18.89
C MET A 390 7.73 9.23 18.63
N ASP A 391 7.54 9.59 17.36
CA ASP A 391 7.11 10.93 16.93
C ASP A 391 5.68 11.25 17.38
N GLU A 392 4.75 10.30 17.26
CA GLU A 392 3.35 10.42 17.69
C GLU A 392 3.25 10.72 19.19
N VAL A 393 4.08 10.06 20.02
CA VAL A 393 4.14 10.33 21.46
C VAL A 393 4.62 11.75 21.73
N GLY A 394 5.63 12.22 21.00
CA GLY A 394 6.13 13.59 21.11
C GLY A 394 5.09 14.63 20.70
N ALA A 395 4.42 14.41 19.58
CA ALA A 395 3.35 15.27 19.09
C ALA A 395 2.14 15.30 20.05
N ASN A 396 1.72 14.14 20.57
CA ASN A 396 0.63 14.06 21.54
C ASN A 396 0.93 14.89 22.80
N TYR A 397 2.16 14.79 23.31
CA TYR A 397 2.59 15.59 24.44
C TYR A 397 2.57 17.10 24.11
N LYS A 398 3.12 17.49 22.95
CA LYS A 398 3.17 18.90 22.52
C LYS A 398 1.77 19.54 22.42
N ILE A 399 0.75 18.77 22.00
CA ILE A 399 -0.64 19.24 21.89
C ILE A 399 -1.33 19.33 23.25
N HIS A 400 -1.14 18.35 24.13
CA HIS A 400 -1.88 18.25 25.40
C HIS A 400 -1.15 18.84 26.61
N ALA A 401 0.12 19.22 26.47
CA ALA A 401 0.83 19.98 27.48
C ALA A 401 0.34 21.44 27.47
N HIS A 402 -0.30 21.87 28.56
CA HIS A 402 -0.54 23.29 28.79
C HIS A 402 0.80 24.03 28.79
N MET A 403 0.94 25.04 27.92
CA MET A 403 2.09 25.94 27.83
C MET A 403 2.49 26.41 29.24
N GLY A 404 3.54 25.84 29.84
CA GLY A 404 4.00 26.26 31.17
C GLY A 404 4.63 25.21 32.09
N LYS A 405 4.81 23.94 31.69
CA LYS A 405 5.58 22.96 32.50
C LYS A 405 6.84 22.47 31.78
N LYS A 406 7.88 22.18 32.60
CA LYS A 406 9.19 21.64 32.21
C LYS A 406 9.07 20.48 31.21
N PRO A 407 10.10 20.24 30.36
CA PRO A 407 10.12 19.09 29.46
C PRO A 407 9.80 17.81 30.23
N LYS A 408 8.75 17.09 29.81
CA LYS A 408 8.37 15.82 30.42
C LYS A 408 9.31 14.72 29.94
N LEU A 409 9.77 13.93 30.89
CA LEU A 409 10.41 12.66 30.63
C LEU A 409 9.35 11.64 30.19
N ILE A 410 9.39 11.23 28.93
CA ILE A 410 8.53 10.21 28.33
C ILE A 410 8.98 8.84 28.83
N THR A 411 8.04 8.12 29.41
CA THR A 411 8.25 6.79 30.00
C THR A 411 7.67 5.71 29.09
N LYS A 412 8.00 4.44 29.39
CA LYS A 412 7.37 3.28 28.74
C LYS A 412 5.83 3.33 28.77
N GLU A 413 5.24 3.79 29.88
CA GLU A 413 3.78 3.87 30.02
C GLU A 413 3.16 4.88 29.03
N ASP A 414 3.86 5.97 28.72
CA ASP A 414 3.42 6.94 27.71
C ASP A 414 3.38 6.30 26.32
N ILE A 415 4.37 5.46 25.97
CA ILE A 415 4.38 4.69 24.71
C ILE A 415 3.21 3.70 24.67
N GLU A 416 2.99 2.96 25.76
CA GLU A 416 1.87 2.00 25.88
C GLU A 416 0.50 2.69 25.72
N ASN A 417 0.35 3.91 26.24
CA ASN A 417 -0.87 4.70 26.08
C ASN A 417 -1.13 5.12 24.63
N ILE A 418 -0.10 5.55 23.90
CA ILE A 418 -0.25 6.00 22.51
C ILE A 418 -0.53 4.81 21.59
N ILE A 419 0.24 3.73 21.71
CA ILE A 419 0.03 2.54 20.87
C ILE A 419 -1.36 1.91 21.12
N SER A 420 -1.87 1.97 22.35
CA SER A 420 -3.24 1.52 22.67
C SER A 420 -4.30 2.29 21.87
N LYS A 421 -4.09 3.58 21.64
CA LYS A 421 -4.99 4.44 20.86
C LYS A 421 -4.82 4.23 19.36
N SER A 422 -3.59 4.14 18.86
CA SER A 422 -3.31 4.02 17.44
C SER A 422 -3.73 2.67 16.86
N VAL A 423 -3.54 1.58 17.63
CA VAL A 423 -3.91 0.21 17.21
C VAL A 423 -5.30 -0.20 17.73
N ASN A 424 -5.99 0.68 18.48
CA ASN A 424 -7.30 0.43 19.08
C ASN A 424 -7.33 -0.85 19.96
N ILE A 425 -6.27 -1.04 20.75
CA ILE A 425 -6.14 -2.14 21.70
C ILE A 425 -6.27 -1.57 23.11
N PRO A 426 -7.10 -2.13 24.00
CA PRO A 426 -7.21 -1.64 25.37
C PRO A 426 -5.86 -1.66 26.10
N LYS A 427 -5.56 -0.60 26.85
CA LYS A 427 -4.33 -0.49 27.68
C LYS A 427 -4.10 -1.73 28.57
N SER A 428 -5.16 -2.36 29.06
CA SER A 428 -5.06 -3.57 29.89
C SER A 428 -4.43 -4.78 29.18
N GLN A 429 -4.30 -4.77 27.85
CA GLN A 429 -3.61 -5.80 27.09
C GLN A 429 -2.13 -5.48 26.84
N ILE A 430 -1.66 -4.29 27.23
CA ILE A 430 -0.30 -3.84 26.97
C ILE A 430 0.42 -3.72 28.32
N GLY A 431 1.63 -4.30 28.40
CA GLY A 431 2.50 -4.14 29.57
C GLY A 431 2.12 -5.03 30.77
N SER A 432 2.16 -4.46 31.98
CA SER A 432 2.00 -5.19 33.25
C SER A 432 0.57 -5.64 33.55
N ASP A 433 -0.43 -4.94 33.00
CA ASP A 433 -1.84 -5.21 33.26
C ASP A 433 -2.35 -6.49 32.58
N GLU A 434 -1.73 -6.91 31.47
CA GLU A 434 -2.07 -8.14 30.75
C GLU A 434 -1.91 -9.37 31.66
N ARG A 435 -0.84 -9.42 32.46
CA ARG A 435 -0.61 -10.50 33.44
C ARG A 435 -1.71 -10.55 34.49
N GLY A 436 -2.15 -9.39 34.97
CA GLY A 436 -3.25 -9.28 35.93
C GLY A 436 -4.59 -9.72 35.34
N LEU A 437 -4.84 -9.38 34.08
CA LEU A 437 -6.02 -9.80 33.32
C LEU A 437 -6.04 -11.32 33.11
N LEU A 438 -4.94 -11.90 32.62
CA LEU A 438 -4.80 -13.34 32.39
C LEU A 438 -4.97 -14.14 33.69
N LYS A 439 -4.46 -13.63 34.82
CA LYS A 439 -4.66 -14.24 36.14
C LYS A 439 -6.15 -14.33 36.53
N LYS A 440 -6.95 -13.33 36.15
CA LYS A 440 -8.39 -13.23 36.49
C LYS A 440 -9.31 -13.72 35.36
N LEU A 441 -8.77 -14.16 34.23
CA LEU A 441 -9.54 -14.46 33.01
C LEU A 441 -10.61 -15.54 33.25
N ALA A 442 -10.22 -16.70 33.81
CA ALA A 442 -11.16 -17.78 34.10
C ALA A 442 -12.29 -17.34 35.04
N GLN A 443 -11.96 -16.58 36.10
CA GLN A 443 -12.94 -16.05 37.03
C GLN A 443 -13.94 -15.13 36.31
N LYS A 444 -13.46 -14.19 35.50
CA LYS A 444 -14.32 -13.28 34.73
C LYS A 444 -15.22 -14.05 33.77
N LEU A 445 -14.69 -15.02 33.03
CA LEU A 445 -15.48 -15.84 32.10
C LEU A 445 -16.56 -16.66 32.84
N LYS A 446 -16.23 -17.29 33.97
CA LYS A 446 -17.18 -18.05 34.80
C LYS A 446 -18.30 -17.19 35.40
N THR A 447 -18.10 -15.88 35.55
CA THR A 447 -19.22 -14.98 35.94
C THR A 447 -20.22 -14.74 34.80
N ARG A 448 -19.83 -15.00 33.56
CA ARG A 448 -20.63 -14.72 32.35
C ARG A 448 -21.17 -15.99 31.70
N ILE A 449 -20.37 -17.05 31.67
CA ILE A 449 -20.67 -18.34 31.06
C ILE A 449 -20.97 -19.38 32.14
N TYR A 450 -22.04 -20.15 31.97
CA TYR A 450 -22.58 -21.06 32.99
C TYR A 450 -22.44 -22.50 32.60
N ALA A 451 -22.23 -23.36 33.61
CA ALA A 451 -22.19 -24.81 33.49
C ALA A 451 -21.10 -25.33 32.53
N GLN A 452 -20.15 -24.48 32.16
CA GLN A 452 -19.03 -24.80 31.26
C GLN A 452 -17.67 -24.52 31.93
N ASP A 453 -17.59 -24.65 33.27
CA ASP A 453 -16.40 -24.32 34.05
C ASP A 453 -15.16 -25.09 33.57
N LYS A 454 -15.31 -26.38 33.26
CA LYS A 454 -14.23 -27.23 32.72
C LYS A 454 -13.75 -26.74 31.36
N ALA A 455 -14.67 -26.37 30.47
CA ALA A 455 -14.34 -25.84 29.14
C ALA A 455 -13.56 -24.51 29.27
N ILE A 456 -13.98 -23.64 30.20
CA ILE A 456 -13.30 -22.38 30.49
C ILE A 456 -11.90 -22.61 31.05
N ASP A 457 -11.73 -23.56 31.97
CA ASP A 457 -10.42 -23.83 32.57
C ASP A 457 -9.42 -24.33 31.52
N VAL A 458 -9.82 -25.30 30.69
CA VAL A 458 -8.99 -25.81 29.58
C VAL A 458 -8.61 -24.70 28.59
N LEU A 459 -9.58 -23.87 28.19
CA LEU A 459 -9.33 -22.74 27.29
C LEU A 459 -8.31 -21.77 27.87
N VAL A 460 -8.54 -21.36 29.13
CA VAL A 460 -7.72 -20.33 29.78
C VAL A 460 -6.31 -20.83 30.05
N ASP A 461 -6.14 -22.11 30.41
CA ASP A 461 -4.82 -22.68 30.64
C ASP A 461 -4.01 -22.78 29.35
N ALA A 462 -4.63 -23.16 28.24
CA ALA A 462 -3.97 -23.15 26.92
C ALA A 462 -3.58 -21.73 26.48
N ILE A 463 -4.48 -20.74 26.63
CA ILE A 463 -4.16 -19.33 26.33
C ILE A 463 -2.99 -18.82 27.19
N LYS A 464 -2.97 -19.13 28.49
CA LYS A 464 -1.88 -18.74 29.38
C LYS A 464 -0.55 -19.37 28.97
N MET A 465 -0.55 -20.64 28.58
CA MET A 465 0.65 -21.35 28.13
C MET A 465 1.27 -20.68 26.90
N ASN A 466 0.45 -20.39 25.88
CA ASN A 466 0.91 -19.72 24.66
C ASN A 466 1.38 -18.29 24.94
N LYS A 467 0.65 -17.52 25.76
CA LYS A 467 1.04 -16.18 26.18
C LYS A 467 2.31 -16.14 27.06
N ALA A 468 2.64 -17.23 27.75
CA ALA A 468 3.88 -17.37 28.51
C ALA A 468 5.10 -17.66 27.62
N GLY A 469 4.92 -17.82 26.31
CA GLY A 469 5.99 -18.17 25.38
C GLY A 469 6.39 -19.65 25.45
N LEU A 470 5.55 -20.50 26.04
CA LEU A 470 5.74 -21.95 26.07
C LEU A 470 5.07 -22.66 24.87
N GLY A 471 4.42 -21.89 24.00
CA GLY A 471 3.91 -22.34 22.71
C GLY A 471 4.92 -22.15 21.58
N GLU A 472 4.52 -22.52 20.37
CA GLU A 472 5.35 -22.33 19.16
C GLU A 472 5.26 -20.87 18.65
N VAL A 473 6.41 -20.27 18.30
CA VAL A 473 6.55 -18.84 17.96
C VAL A 473 5.80 -18.44 16.67
N HIS A 474 5.60 -19.38 15.75
CA HIS A 474 4.99 -19.14 14.43
C HIS A 474 3.52 -19.53 14.35
N ARG A 475 2.83 -19.68 15.48
CA ARG A 475 1.41 -20.04 15.53
C ARG A 475 0.53 -18.89 16.01
N PRO A 476 -0.80 -18.94 15.77
CA PRO A 476 -1.75 -18.03 16.42
C PRO A 476 -1.65 -18.10 17.95
N ILE A 477 -2.22 -17.13 18.66
CA ILE A 477 -2.25 -17.12 20.15
C ILE A 477 -2.86 -18.43 20.68
N GLY A 478 -3.83 -18.98 19.97
CA GLY A 478 -4.31 -20.33 20.19
C GLY A 478 -5.34 -20.74 19.16
N SER A 479 -5.37 -22.03 18.84
CA SER A 479 -6.26 -22.67 17.89
C SER A 479 -7.10 -23.71 18.61
N PHE A 480 -8.39 -23.44 18.74
CA PHE A 480 -9.30 -24.20 19.59
C PHE A 480 -10.46 -24.79 18.80
N LEU A 481 -10.83 -26.03 19.10
CA LEU A 481 -12.06 -26.64 18.58
C LEU A 481 -13.07 -26.83 19.73
N PHE A 482 -14.17 -26.10 19.69
CA PHE A 482 -15.26 -26.18 20.65
C PHE A 482 -16.27 -27.22 20.20
N VAL A 483 -16.44 -28.29 20.96
CA VAL A 483 -17.28 -29.43 20.61
C VAL A 483 -18.44 -29.54 21.58
N GLY A 484 -19.64 -29.79 21.08
CA GLY A 484 -20.82 -30.08 21.90
C GLY A 484 -22.13 -29.81 21.17
N PRO A 485 -23.30 -30.00 21.79
CA PRO A 485 -24.60 -29.73 21.17
C PRO A 485 -24.81 -28.26 20.78
N SER A 486 -25.86 -27.99 20.00
CA SER A 486 -26.29 -26.61 19.75
C SER A 486 -26.85 -25.97 21.02
N GLY A 487 -26.67 -24.66 21.16
CA GLY A 487 -27.25 -23.89 22.28
C GLY A 487 -26.58 -24.07 23.65
N VAL A 488 -25.44 -24.74 23.75
CA VAL A 488 -24.70 -24.95 25.04
C VAL A 488 -23.75 -23.81 25.43
N GLY A 489 -23.49 -22.86 24.52
CA GLY A 489 -22.71 -21.64 24.82
C GLY A 489 -21.36 -21.50 24.09
N LYS A 490 -21.05 -22.31 23.07
CA LYS A 490 -19.79 -22.24 22.30
C LYS A 490 -19.49 -20.83 21.74
N THR A 491 -20.44 -20.28 20.98
CA THR A 491 -20.33 -18.92 20.41
C THR A 491 -20.33 -17.84 21.49
N GLU A 492 -21.07 -18.03 22.58
CA GLU A 492 -21.16 -17.05 23.68
C GLU A 492 -19.83 -16.99 24.46
N LEU A 493 -19.17 -18.12 24.71
CA LEU A 493 -17.85 -18.14 25.34
C LEU A 493 -16.82 -17.37 24.50
N SER A 494 -16.84 -17.55 23.18
CA SER A 494 -15.95 -16.85 22.25
C SER A 494 -16.17 -15.33 22.28
N LYS A 495 -17.44 -14.92 22.33
CA LYS A 495 -17.84 -13.51 22.41
C LYS A 495 -17.53 -12.88 23.77
N GLU A 496 -17.66 -13.62 24.86
CA GLU A 496 -17.28 -13.14 26.19
C GLU A 496 -15.76 -13.10 26.35
N LEU A 497 -15.02 -14.04 25.75
CA LEU A 497 -13.57 -14.00 25.68
C LEU A 497 -13.08 -12.72 25.01
N SER A 498 -13.63 -12.39 23.84
CA SER A 498 -13.26 -11.16 23.13
C SER A 498 -13.55 -9.91 23.95
N LYS A 499 -14.70 -9.83 24.64
CA LYS A 499 -15.03 -8.70 25.53
C LYS A 499 -14.11 -8.59 26.75
N VAL A 500 -13.80 -9.71 27.41
CA VAL A 500 -12.98 -9.72 28.63
C VAL A 500 -11.54 -9.35 28.30
N LEU A 501 -11.02 -9.84 27.18
CA LEU A 501 -9.72 -9.43 26.67
C LEU A 501 -9.79 -8.00 26.13
N GLY A 502 -10.91 -7.62 25.51
CA GLY A 502 -11.11 -6.38 24.78
C GLY A 502 -10.54 -6.43 23.37
N LEU A 503 -10.66 -7.58 22.72
CA LEU A 503 -10.27 -7.84 21.34
C LEU A 503 -11.47 -7.67 20.40
N HIS A 504 -11.21 -7.40 19.12
CA HIS A 504 -12.25 -7.47 18.09
C HIS A 504 -12.82 -8.90 18.02
N PHE A 505 -14.12 -9.03 17.75
CA PHE A 505 -14.77 -10.32 17.58
C PHE A 505 -15.18 -10.47 16.12
N GLU A 506 -14.46 -11.30 15.39
CA GLU A 506 -14.74 -11.61 14.00
C GLU A 506 -15.45 -12.97 13.91
N LYS A 507 -16.49 -13.08 13.09
CA LYS A 507 -17.26 -14.33 12.97
C LYS A 507 -17.57 -14.65 11.51
N PHE A 508 -17.27 -15.88 11.11
CA PHE A 508 -17.73 -16.48 9.85
C PHE A 508 -18.59 -17.72 10.13
N ASP A 509 -19.72 -17.85 9.44
CA ASP A 509 -20.55 -19.06 9.46
C ASP A 509 -20.11 -20.00 8.34
N MET A 510 -19.58 -21.17 8.69
CA MET A 510 -19.06 -22.11 7.72
C MET A 510 -20.14 -22.78 6.87
N SER A 511 -21.42 -22.64 7.24
CA SER A 511 -22.55 -23.04 6.39
C SER A 511 -22.66 -22.20 5.11
N GLU A 512 -22.11 -20.99 5.08
CA GLU A 512 -22.08 -20.15 3.87
C GLU A 512 -20.97 -20.59 2.88
N TYR A 513 -20.01 -21.38 3.36
CA TYR A 513 -18.81 -21.79 2.62
C TYR A 513 -18.75 -23.31 2.38
N MET A 514 -19.93 -23.93 2.19
CA MET A 514 -20.04 -25.36 1.86
C MET A 514 -19.58 -25.66 0.42
N GLU A 515 -19.73 -24.69 -0.48
CA GLU A 515 -19.46 -24.83 -1.91
C GLU A 515 -18.12 -24.18 -2.28
N SER A 516 -17.39 -24.78 -3.23
CA SER A 516 -16.04 -24.34 -3.63
C SER A 516 -15.99 -22.89 -4.13
N HIS A 517 -17.03 -22.38 -4.79
CA HIS A 517 -17.05 -21.00 -5.27
C HIS A 517 -17.25 -19.97 -4.14
N SER A 518 -17.88 -20.35 -3.02
CA SER A 518 -17.98 -19.50 -1.84
C SER A 518 -16.65 -19.40 -1.11
N VAL A 519 -15.85 -20.47 -1.13
CA VAL A 519 -14.47 -20.47 -0.58
C VAL A 519 -13.60 -19.40 -1.24
N SER A 520 -13.74 -19.20 -2.56
CA SER A 520 -13.04 -18.13 -3.29
C SER A 520 -13.37 -16.73 -2.77
N LYS A 521 -14.58 -16.48 -2.23
CA LYS A 521 -14.91 -15.18 -1.60
C LYS A 521 -14.19 -14.99 -0.26
N LEU A 522 -13.97 -16.07 0.48
CA LEU A 522 -13.32 -16.02 1.78
C LEU A 522 -11.82 -15.71 1.66
N ILE A 523 -11.14 -16.24 0.64
CA ILE A 523 -9.67 -16.15 0.50
C ILE A 523 -9.25 -15.23 -0.65
N GLY A 524 -10.05 -15.14 -1.71
CA GLY A 524 -9.74 -14.41 -2.95
C GLY A 524 -9.80 -15.33 -4.17
N SER A 525 -10.39 -14.84 -5.26
CA SER A 525 -10.50 -15.58 -6.52
C SER A 525 -9.12 -15.78 -7.19
N PRO A 526 -8.89 -16.89 -7.91
CA PRO A 526 -7.68 -17.06 -8.73
C PRO A 526 -7.58 -16.07 -9.89
N ALA A 527 -6.38 -15.86 -10.43
CA ALA A 527 -6.15 -15.01 -11.59
C ALA A 527 -6.97 -15.46 -12.81
N GLY A 528 -7.72 -14.52 -13.40
CA GLY A 528 -8.58 -14.77 -14.57
C GLY A 528 -10.06 -15.07 -14.26
N TYR A 529 -10.47 -15.06 -12.98
CA TYR A 529 -11.87 -15.22 -12.57
C TYR A 529 -12.49 -13.89 -12.13
N VAL A 530 -13.83 -13.77 -12.25
CA VAL A 530 -14.58 -12.60 -11.77
C VAL A 530 -14.35 -12.43 -10.27
N GLY A 531 -13.95 -11.22 -9.84
CA GLY A 531 -13.61 -10.92 -8.45
C GLY A 531 -12.13 -11.11 -8.10
N PHE A 532 -11.23 -11.35 -9.06
CA PHE A 532 -9.77 -11.41 -8.81
C PHE A 532 -9.20 -10.16 -8.12
N GLU A 533 -9.76 -8.98 -8.41
CA GLU A 533 -9.34 -7.72 -7.78
C GLU A 533 -9.98 -7.48 -6.39
N GLN A 534 -10.96 -8.31 -5.98
CA GLN A 534 -11.55 -8.24 -4.65
C GLN A 534 -10.77 -9.18 -3.72
N GLY A 535 -10.14 -8.62 -2.70
CA GLY A 535 -9.43 -9.37 -1.66
C GLY A 535 -10.34 -10.39 -0.95
N GLY A 536 -9.73 -11.40 -0.34
CA GLY A 536 -10.46 -12.38 0.46
C GLY A 536 -11.03 -11.78 1.74
N LEU A 537 -12.31 -12.04 2.02
CA LEU A 537 -12.99 -11.54 3.23
C LEU A 537 -12.22 -11.86 4.53
N LEU A 538 -11.63 -13.05 4.62
CA LEU A 538 -10.85 -13.46 5.80
C LEU A 538 -9.55 -12.66 5.92
N ILE A 539 -8.84 -12.46 4.80
CA ILE A 539 -7.58 -11.71 4.80
C ILE A 539 -7.86 -10.25 5.15
N ASP A 540 -8.86 -9.65 4.52
CA ASP A 540 -9.24 -8.25 4.77
C ASP A 540 -9.67 -8.04 6.23
N ALA A 541 -10.44 -8.96 6.80
CA ALA A 541 -10.86 -8.91 8.20
C ALA A 541 -9.65 -8.95 9.15
N ILE A 542 -8.67 -9.82 8.89
CA ILE A 542 -7.47 -9.94 9.72
C ILE A 542 -6.53 -8.76 9.53
N LYS A 543 -6.35 -8.23 8.31
CA LYS A 543 -5.57 -7.00 8.09
C LYS A 543 -6.18 -5.79 8.81
N LYS A 544 -7.51 -5.70 8.81
CA LYS A 544 -8.24 -4.64 9.53
C LYS A 544 -8.20 -4.82 11.05
N HIS A 545 -8.23 -6.06 11.52
CA HIS A 545 -8.29 -6.43 12.93
C HIS A 545 -7.28 -7.54 13.27
N PRO A 546 -5.96 -7.26 13.25
CA PRO A 546 -4.92 -8.28 13.45
C PRO A 546 -4.91 -8.86 14.87
N HIS A 547 -5.52 -8.14 15.82
CA HIS A 547 -5.71 -8.57 17.22
C HIS A 547 -7.20 -8.88 17.44
N CYS A 548 -7.60 -10.11 17.16
CA CYS A 548 -9.00 -10.51 17.27
C CYS A 548 -9.19 -11.93 17.82
N VAL A 549 -10.41 -12.19 18.28
CA VAL A 549 -10.95 -13.54 18.43
C VAL A 549 -11.71 -13.85 17.15
N LEU A 550 -11.20 -14.79 16.36
CA LEU A 550 -11.79 -15.24 15.11
C LEU A 550 -12.62 -16.50 15.36
N LEU A 551 -13.92 -16.44 15.13
CA LEU A 551 -14.84 -17.57 15.26
C LEU A 551 -15.23 -18.12 13.88
N LEU A 552 -14.92 -19.39 13.63
CA LEU A 552 -15.43 -20.18 12.51
C LEU A 552 -16.51 -21.13 13.04
N ASP A 553 -17.77 -20.74 12.87
CA ASP A 553 -18.92 -21.45 13.44
C ASP A 553 -19.31 -22.63 12.53
N GLU A 554 -19.60 -23.80 13.11
CA GLU A 554 -20.04 -25.03 12.41
C GLU A 554 -19.05 -25.54 11.35
N ILE A 555 -17.77 -25.64 11.72
CA ILE A 555 -16.67 -25.99 10.81
C ILE A 555 -16.90 -27.32 10.07
N GLU A 556 -17.63 -28.28 10.64
CA GLU A 556 -17.93 -29.56 9.99
C GLU A 556 -18.72 -29.43 8.68
N LYS A 557 -19.37 -28.28 8.45
CA LYS A 557 -20.10 -28.00 7.21
C LYS A 557 -19.23 -27.38 6.12
N ALA A 558 -18.06 -26.84 6.47
CA ALA A 558 -17.18 -26.16 5.54
C ALA A 558 -16.74 -27.09 4.39
N HIS A 559 -16.48 -26.50 3.22
CA HIS A 559 -15.79 -27.20 2.15
C HIS A 559 -14.39 -27.68 2.59
N SER A 560 -13.93 -28.80 2.02
CA SER A 560 -12.63 -29.42 2.37
C SER A 560 -11.43 -28.48 2.22
N ASP A 561 -11.44 -27.56 1.24
CA ASP A 561 -10.37 -26.59 1.01
C ASP A 561 -10.12 -25.67 2.21
N ILE A 562 -11.16 -25.35 2.99
CA ILE A 562 -11.04 -24.51 4.18
C ILE A 562 -10.12 -25.17 5.20
N TYR A 563 -10.15 -26.49 5.33
CA TYR A 563 -9.29 -27.21 6.27
C TYR A 563 -7.81 -27.07 5.91
N ASN A 564 -7.47 -27.11 4.62
CA ASN A 564 -6.09 -26.92 4.14
C ASN A 564 -5.56 -25.53 4.46
N ILE A 565 -6.42 -24.52 4.33
CA ILE A 565 -6.09 -23.13 4.67
C ILE A 565 -5.89 -22.98 6.17
N LEU A 566 -6.76 -23.60 6.97
CA LEU A 566 -6.62 -23.55 8.42
C LEU A 566 -5.36 -24.27 8.90
N LEU A 567 -4.94 -25.36 8.25
CA LEU A 567 -3.64 -25.97 8.50
C LEU A 567 -2.50 -24.97 8.25
N GLN A 568 -2.51 -24.23 7.14
CA GLN A 568 -1.52 -23.19 6.85
C GLN A 568 -1.51 -22.08 7.92
N VAL A 569 -2.70 -21.65 8.38
CA VAL A 569 -2.86 -20.62 9.41
C VAL A 569 -2.34 -21.11 10.76
N MET A 570 -2.68 -22.34 11.18
CA MET A 570 -2.18 -22.94 12.42
C MET A 570 -0.66 -23.21 12.36
N ASP A 571 -0.13 -23.47 11.17
CA ASP A 571 1.26 -23.54 10.71
C ASP A 571 2.14 -22.36 11.04
N ASN A 572 1.85 -21.34 10.26
CA ASN A 572 2.78 -20.26 10.01
C ASN A 572 2.22 -18.95 10.52
N ALA A 573 1.01 -18.98 11.10
CA ALA A 573 0.24 -17.81 11.48
C ALA A 573 0.13 -16.80 10.33
N THR A 574 0.10 -17.28 9.09
CA THR A 574 0.00 -16.42 7.91
C THR A 574 -0.86 -17.07 6.85
N LEU A 575 -1.72 -16.27 6.22
CA LEU A 575 -2.46 -16.67 5.03
C LEU A 575 -2.04 -15.77 3.87
N THR A 576 -1.89 -16.35 2.68
CA THR A 576 -1.60 -15.60 1.46
C THR A 576 -2.63 -15.96 0.42
N ASP A 577 -3.25 -14.96 -0.21
CA ASP A 577 -4.18 -15.20 -1.31
C ASP A 577 -3.47 -15.43 -2.66
N ASN A 578 -4.28 -15.68 -3.67
CA ASN A 578 -3.83 -15.87 -5.05
C ASN A 578 -3.26 -14.59 -5.70
N SER A 579 -3.53 -13.41 -5.12
CA SER A 579 -3.04 -12.11 -5.58
C SER A 579 -1.73 -11.71 -4.88
N GLY A 580 -1.27 -12.50 -3.91
CA GLY A 580 -0.06 -12.25 -3.12
C GLY A 580 -0.28 -11.39 -1.88
N ASN A 581 -1.52 -11.03 -1.55
CA ASN A 581 -1.82 -10.35 -0.29
C ASN A 581 -1.63 -11.32 0.87
N LYS A 582 -1.01 -10.85 1.94
CA LYS A 582 -0.69 -11.64 3.13
C LYS A 582 -1.39 -11.06 4.36
N ALA A 583 -1.98 -11.92 5.17
CA ALA A 583 -2.51 -11.61 6.51
C ALA A 583 -1.71 -12.34 7.59
N ASP A 584 -1.45 -11.66 8.71
CA ASP A 584 -0.76 -12.20 9.88
C ASP A 584 -1.77 -12.56 10.98
N PHE A 585 -1.73 -13.82 11.42
CA PHE A 585 -2.60 -14.42 12.43
C PHE A 585 -1.88 -14.63 13.78
N LYS A 586 -0.63 -14.18 13.97
CA LYS A 586 0.14 -14.38 15.22
C LYS A 586 -0.59 -13.85 16.45
N ASN A 587 -1.38 -12.79 16.27
CA ASN A 587 -2.15 -12.15 17.32
C ASN A 587 -3.64 -12.53 17.34
N VAL A 588 -4.01 -13.61 16.64
CA VAL A 588 -5.39 -14.10 16.54
C VAL A 588 -5.61 -15.27 17.51
N ILE A 589 -6.76 -15.26 18.19
CA ILE A 589 -7.29 -16.44 18.87
C ILE A 589 -8.29 -17.10 17.92
N LEU A 590 -7.89 -18.21 17.31
CA LEU A 590 -8.70 -18.97 16.36
C LEU A 590 -9.59 -19.95 17.11
N ILE A 591 -10.91 -19.77 17.00
CA ILE A 591 -11.91 -20.67 17.59
C ILE A 591 -12.75 -21.25 16.47
N MET A 592 -12.85 -22.57 16.43
CA MET A 592 -13.76 -23.30 15.56
C MET A 592 -14.83 -23.95 16.43
N THR A 593 -16.09 -23.96 15.98
CA THR A 593 -17.15 -24.69 16.69
C THR A 593 -17.60 -25.88 15.87
N SER A 594 -17.95 -26.97 16.56
CA SER A 594 -18.57 -28.12 15.94
C SER A 594 -19.72 -28.69 16.76
N ASN A 595 -20.75 -29.16 16.05
CA ASN A 595 -21.83 -29.96 16.62
C ASN A 595 -21.56 -31.47 16.50
N ALA A 596 -20.35 -31.87 16.10
CA ALA A 596 -19.93 -33.26 16.04
C ALA A 596 -20.18 -34.00 17.36
N GLY A 597 -20.78 -35.19 17.29
CA GLY A 597 -21.05 -36.05 18.45
C GLY A 597 -22.40 -35.81 19.15
N SER A 598 -23.19 -34.80 18.76
CA SER A 598 -24.47 -34.48 19.43
C SER A 598 -25.73 -35.17 18.85
N LYS A 599 -25.61 -35.88 17.71
CA LYS A 599 -26.77 -36.43 16.96
C LYS A 599 -27.03 -37.92 17.17
N GLU A 600 -26.15 -38.66 17.83
CA GLU A 600 -26.42 -40.09 18.08
C GLU A 600 -27.25 -40.27 19.36
N ALA A 601 -28.44 -40.86 19.21
CA ALA A 601 -29.34 -41.16 20.30
C ALA A 601 -28.65 -41.94 21.43
N ASN A 602 -29.07 -41.67 22.67
CA ASN A 602 -28.80 -42.54 23.80
C ASN A 602 -29.37 -43.94 23.53
N ILE A 603 -28.55 -44.82 22.96
CA ILE A 603 -28.84 -46.26 22.93
C ILE A 603 -28.93 -46.68 24.40
N LEU A 604 -30.12 -47.09 24.84
CA LEU A 604 -30.35 -47.69 26.16
C LEU A 604 -29.40 -48.88 26.33
N GLY A 605 -28.34 -48.68 27.10
CA GLY A 605 -27.34 -49.70 27.38
C GLY A 605 -26.47 -49.27 28.55
N PHE A 606 -26.54 -50.04 29.63
CA PHE A 606 -25.79 -49.83 30.87
C PHE A 606 -24.28 -49.71 30.59
N ASN A 607 -23.67 -48.66 31.13
CA ASN A 607 -22.22 -48.41 31.23
C ASN A 607 -21.42 -48.40 29.91
N LYS A 608 -21.44 -47.28 29.18
CA LYS A 608 -20.30 -46.84 28.34
C LYS A 608 -20.14 -45.32 28.36
N VAL A 609 -18.92 -44.88 28.71
CA VAL A 609 -18.50 -43.50 28.98
C VAL A 609 -18.78 -42.57 27.78
N GLU A 610 -19.57 -41.51 27.99
CA GLU A 610 -19.94 -40.48 26.98
C GLU A 610 -18.73 -39.84 26.27
N SER A 611 -17.56 -39.81 26.91
CA SER A 611 -16.32 -39.22 26.35
C SER A 611 -15.76 -40.00 25.15
N SER A 612 -15.94 -41.32 25.12
CA SER A 612 -15.44 -42.19 24.03
C SER A 612 -16.20 -42.00 22.70
N LYS A 613 -17.45 -41.55 22.75
CA LYS A 613 -18.30 -41.33 21.56
C LYS A 613 -17.97 -40.03 20.84
N HIS A 614 -17.80 -38.93 21.58
CA HIS A 614 -17.37 -37.65 21.04
C HIS A 614 -16.00 -37.76 20.36
N GLN A 615 -15.05 -38.45 20.98
CA GLN A 615 -13.73 -38.69 20.38
C GLN A 615 -13.78 -39.50 19.08
N LYS A 616 -14.74 -40.43 18.93
CA LYS A 616 -14.88 -41.20 17.69
C LYS A 616 -15.47 -40.35 16.57
N ALA A 617 -16.57 -39.64 16.83
CA ALA A 617 -17.19 -38.72 15.86
C ALA A 617 -16.21 -37.63 15.40
N LEU A 618 -15.35 -37.13 16.29
CA LEU A 618 -14.31 -36.16 15.95
C LEU A 618 -13.21 -36.77 15.06
N LYS A 619 -12.86 -38.05 15.24
CA LYS A 619 -11.88 -38.74 14.38
C LYS A 619 -12.40 -38.97 12.96
N ASP A 620 -13.71 -39.12 12.82
CA ASP A 620 -14.36 -39.37 11.53
C ASP A 620 -14.50 -38.06 10.72
N ILE A 621 -14.72 -36.93 11.38
CA ILE A 621 -14.88 -35.61 10.73
C ILE A 621 -13.53 -34.91 10.52
N PHE A 622 -12.64 -34.95 11.52
CA PHE A 622 -11.39 -34.21 11.51
C PHE A 622 -10.18 -35.14 11.39
N SER A 623 -9.35 -34.89 10.37
CA SER A 623 -8.14 -35.66 10.12
C SER A 623 -7.18 -35.62 11.33
N PRO A 624 -6.34 -36.66 11.52
CA PRO A 624 -5.30 -36.63 12.56
C PRO A 624 -4.39 -35.41 12.46
N GLU A 625 -4.06 -34.99 11.23
CA GLU A 625 -3.24 -33.82 10.94
C GLU A 625 -3.89 -32.55 11.48
N PHE A 626 -5.15 -32.29 11.13
CA PHE A 626 -5.89 -31.12 11.64
C PHE A 626 -5.96 -31.11 13.17
N ARG A 627 -6.25 -32.26 13.78
CA ARG A 627 -6.35 -32.37 15.25
C ARG A 627 -5.02 -32.13 15.95
N SER A 628 -3.89 -32.47 15.32
CA SER A 628 -2.55 -32.28 15.91
C SER A 628 -2.12 -30.81 15.98
N ARG A 629 -2.77 -29.93 15.21
CA ARG A 629 -2.48 -28.49 15.15
C ARG A 629 -3.31 -27.64 16.10
N LEU A 630 -4.32 -28.23 16.73
CA LEU A 630 -5.13 -27.59 17.75
C LEU A 630 -4.36 -27.57 19.08
N ASP A 631 -4.36 -26.42 19.76
CA ASP A 631 -3.83 -26.30 21.12
C ASP A 631 -4.71 -27.04 22.12
N ALA A 632 -6.03 -27.02 21.92
CA ALA A 632 -6.98 -27.81 22.69
C ALA A 632 -8.28 -28.08 21.93
N VAL A 633 -8.83 -29.29 22.15
CA VAL A 633 -10.24 -29.60 21.88
C VAL A 633 -11.01 -29.38 23.18
N ILE A 634 -12.03 -28.53 23.13
CA ILE A 634 -12.77 -28.08 24.31
C ILE A 634 -14.18 -28.66 24.28
N ASP A 635 -14.42 -29.64 25.14
CA ASP A 635 -15.72 -30.31 25.27
C ASP A 635 -16.68 -29.48 26.13
N PHE A 636 -17.82 -29.12 25.54
CA PHE A 636 -18.92 -28.46 26.22
C PHE A 636 -19.92 -29.49 26.76
N ALA A 637 -20.27 -29.35 28.03
CA ALA A 637 -21.24 -30.21 28.68
C ALA A 637 -22.65 -29.97 28.14
N THR A 638 -23.44 -31.03 28.08
CA THR A 638 -24.89 -30.96 27.86
C THR A 638 -25.55 -30.18 29.00
N LEU A 639 -26.56 -29.37 28.68
CA LEU A 639 -27.29 -28.58 29.67
C LEU A 639 -28.53 -29.34 30.13
N GLY A 640 -28.64 -29.55 31.43
CA GLY A 640 -29.84 -30.11 32.07
C GLY A 640 -30.80 -29.03 32.55
N LYS A 641 -31.91 -29.47 33.15
CA LYS A 641 -32.95 -28.57 33.67
C LYS A 641 -32.39 -27.56 34.70
N LYS A 642 -31.55 -28.03 35.63
CA LYS A 642 -30.97 -27.19 36.68
C LYS A 642 -30.04 -26.11 36.09
N GLU A 643 -29.30 -26.46 35.05
CA GLU A 643 -28.42 -25.54 34.33
C GLU A 643 -29.24 -24.48 33.60
N PHE A 644 -30.33 -24.88 32.92
CA PHE A 644 -31.26 -23.94 32.30
C PHE A 644 -31.95 -23.00 33.31
N GLU A 645 -32.33 -23.49 34.50
CA GLU A 645 -32.87 -22.64 35.57
C GLU A 645 -31.86 -21.56 36.00
N LYS A 646 -30.58 -21.93 36.16
CA LYS A 646 -29.50 -20.97 36.48
C LYS A 646 -29.34 -19.92 35.38
N ILE A 647 -29.34 -20.35 34.11
CA ILE A 647 -29.23 -19.46 32.94
C ILE A 647 -30.43 -18.49 32.89
N ALA A 648 -31.65 -19.00 33.04
CA ALA A 648 -32.87 -18.18 33.03
C ALA A 648 -32.86 -17.15 34.16
N ASN A 649 -32.51 -17.56 35.38
CA ASN A 649 -32.43 -16.65 36.53
C ASN A 649 -31.46 -15.50 36.27
N LYS A 650 -30.31 -15.82 35.66
CA LYS A 650 -29.31 -14.79 35.39
C LYS A 650 -29.75 -13.81 34.32
N TYR A 651 -30.42 -14.24 33.25
CA TYR A 651 -31.00 -13.30 32.29
C TYR A 651 -31.99 -12.33 32.95
N ILE A 652 -32.78 -12.80 33.92
CA ILE A 652 -33.67 -11.93 34.71
C ILE A 652 -32.87 -10.97 35.59
N GLN A 653 -31.78 -11.42 36.21
CA GLN A 653 -30.87 -10.54 36.97
C GLN A 653 -30.22 -9.47 36.08
N ASP A 654 -29.77 -9.82 34.89
CA ASP A 654 -29.20 -8.86 33.93
C ASP A 654 -30.23 -7.80 33.52
N ILE A 655 -31.49 -8.19 33.30
CA ILE A 655 -32.60 -7.24 33.08
C ILE A 655 -32.78 -6.34 34.31
N SER A 656 -32.79 -6.91 35.52
CA SER A 656 -32.93 -6.17 36.77
C SER A 656 -31.80 -5.14 36.96
N ILE A 657 -30.55 -5.49 36.65
CA ILE A 657 -29.40 -4.58 36.67
C ILE A 657 -29.59 -3.43 35.68
N SER A 658 -30.01 -3.73 34.43
CA SER A 658 -30.22 -2.71 33.40
C SER A 658 -31.36 -1.73 33.72
N LEU A 659 -32.34 -2.16 34.53
CA LEU A 659 -33.49 -1.35 34.92
C LEU A 659 -33.32 -0.65 36.26
N LYS A 660 -32.17 -0.85 36.93
CA LYS A 660 -31.87 -0.29 38.25
C LYS A 660 -31.87 1.25 38.24
N GLU A 661 -31.34 1.87 37.19
CA GLU A 661 -31.35 3.33 37.01
C GLU A 661 -32.76 3.90 36.89
N LYS A 662 -33.72 3.10 36.41
CA LYS A 662 -35.14 3.46 36.34
C LYS A 662 -35.90 3.17 37.65
N ASN A 663 -35.20 2.78 38.72
CA ASN A 663 -35.79 2.35 39.99
C ASN A 663 -36.78 1.19 39.84
N ILE A 664 -36.50 0.23 38.95
CA ILE A 664 -37.33 -0.95 38.73
C ILE A 664 -36.56 -2.19 39.16
N SER A 665 -37.14 -2.99 40.06
CA SER A 665 -36.59 -4.29 40.45
C SER A 665 -37.37 -5.43 39.81
N VAL A 666 -36.68 -6.36 39.17
CA VAL A 666 -37.29 -7.55 38.56
C VAL A 666 -36.88 -8.80 39.34
N SER A 667 -37.86 -9.64 39.68
CA SER A 667 -37.66 -10.94 40.33
C SER A 667 -38.51 -12.02 39.68
N ILE A 668 -38.04 -13.27 39.74
CA ILE A 668 -38.74 -14.45 39.25
C ILE A 668 -38.73 -15.53 40.32
N ASP A 669 -39.85 -16.23 40.49
CA ASP A 669 -39.96 -17.33 41.44
C ASP A 669 -39.49 -18.68 40.86
N ALA A 670 -39.36 -19.69 41.72
CA ALA A 670 -38.91 -21.03 41.31
C ALA A 670 -39.84 -21.68 40.26
N LYS A 671 -41.14 -21.37 40.28
CA LYS A 671 -42.12 -21.89 39.31
C LYS A 671 -41.88 -21.29 37.92
N GLY A 672 -41.66 -19.97 37.86
CA GLY A 672 -41.28 -19.24 36.66
C GLY A 672 -39.99 -19.78 36.04
N LEU A 673 -38.95 -19.96 36.86
CA LEU A 673 -37.67 -20.52 36.42
C LEU A 673 -37.82 -21.93 35.87
N SER A 674 -38.49 -22.82 36.60
CA SER A 674 -38.70 -24.20 36.16
C SER A 674 -39.51 -24.26 34.87
N ASN A 675 -40.45 -23.33 34.63
CA ASN A 675 -41.25 -23.31 33.41
C ASN A 675 -40.44 -22.89 32.19
N ILE A 676 -39.61 -21.84 32.33
CA ILE A 676 -38.69 -21.40 31.26
C ILE A 676 -37.68 -22.52 30.94
N ALA A 677 -37.15 -23.16 31.98
CA ALA A 677 -36.18 -24.24 31.84
C ALA A 677 -36.76 -25.49 31.16
N SER A 678 -37.98 -25.90 31.52
CA SER A 678 -38.62 -27.08 30.89
C SER A 678 -38.88 -26.85 29.40
N ARG A 679 -39.41 -25.68 29.03
CA ARG A 679 -39.63 -25.32 27.61
C ARG A 679 -38.35 -25.33 26.78
N SER A 680 -37.22 -25.00 27.40
CA SER A 680 -35.92 -24.98 26.73
C SER A 680 -35.28 -26.37 26.63
N LEU A 681 -35.61 -27.27 27.56
CA LEU A 681 -35.14 -28.65 27.55
C LEU A 681 -35.82 -29.48 26.45
N ASP A 682 -37.07 -29.17 26.15
CA ASP A 682 -37.85 -29.82 25.08
C ASP A 682 -37.54 -29.26 23.67
N ASN A 683 -36.68 -28.24 23.56
CA ASN A 683 -36.41 -27.52 22.32
C ASN A 683 -34.97 -27.74 21.83
N SER A 684 -34.80 -28.00 20.53
CA SER A 684 -33.49 -28.19 19.87
C SER A 684 -32.58 -26.95 19.90
N LEU A 685 -33.12 -25.77 20.22
CA LEU A 685 -32.40 -24.50 20.32
C LEU A 685 -31.65 -24.31 21.66
N GLY A 686 -31.92 -25.15 22.67
CA GLY A 686 -31.26 -25.10 23.98
C GLY A 686 -31.40 -23.73 24.67
N ALA A 687 -30.29 -23.17 25.19
CA ALA A 687 -30.33 -21.89 25.92
C ALA A 687 -30.78 -20.69 25.08
N ARG A 688 -30.78 -20.80 23.72
CA ARG A 688 -31.31 -19.74 22.85
C ARG A 688 -32.82 -19.55 23.03
N GLU A 689 -33.54 -20.62 23.37
CA GLU A 689 -34.98 -20.55 23.61
C GLU A 689 -35.31 -19.75 24.87
N ILE A 690 -34.51 -19.85 25.93
CA ILE A 690 -34.63 -19.04 27.14
C ILE A 690 -34.64 -17.55 26.79
N ARG A 691 -33.68 -17.11 25.96
CA ARG A 691 -33.57 -15.71 25.55
C ARG A 691 -34.81 -15.28 24.78
N ARG A 692 -35.31 -16.11 23.86
CA ARG A 692 -36.52 -15.85 23.08
C ARG A 692 -37.77 -15.72 23.97
N ILE A 693 -37.94 -16.62 24.94
CA ILE A 693 -39.05 -16.57 25.90
C ILE A 693 -38.99 -15.26 26.70
N ILE A 694 -37.80 -14.89 27.19
CA ILE A 694 -37.62 -13.66 27.96
C ILE A 694 -37.86 -12.41 27.12
N GLU A 695 -37.39 -12.38 25.87
CA GLU A 695 -37.61 -11.25 24.95
C GLU A 695 -39.12 -11.04 24.68
N ASN A 696 -39.83 -12.11 24.32
CA ASN A 696 -41.22 -12.05 23.85
C ASN A 696 -42.23 -11.93 24.99
N GLU A 697 -42.08 -12.71 26.06
CA GLU A 697 -43.09 -12.82 27.11
C GLU A 697 -42.84 -11.88 28.30
N ILE A 698 -41.59 -11.42 28.49
CA ILE A 698 -41.19 -10.58 29.63
C ILE A 698 -40.79 -9.18 29.19
N LYS A 699 -39.74 -9.02 28.36
CA LYS A 699 -39.24 -7.68 27.97
C LYS A 699 -40.25 -6.86 27.20
N ARG A 700 -41.01 -7.48 26.28
CA ARG A 700 -42.05 -6.77 25.51
C ARG A 700 -43.09 -6.14 26.44
N LYS A 701 -43.61 -6.89 27.41
CA LYS A 701 -44.57 -6.39 28.42
C LYS A 701 -43.94 -5.34 29.34
N LEU A 702 -42.67 -5.52 29.72
CA LEU A 702 -41.92 -4.52 30.49
C LEU A 702 -41.80 -3.19 29.74
N SER A 703 -41.51 -3.21 28.44
CA SER A 703 -41.36 -2.00 27.63
C SER A 703 -42.61 -1.15 27.64
N ASP A 704 -43.78 -1.77 27.41
CA ASP A 704 -45.06 -1.07 27.41
C ASP A 704 -45.37 -0.46 28.79
N GLU A 705 -45.11 -1.20 29.87
CA GLU A 705 -45.37 -0.75 31.24
C GLU A 705 -44.40 0.33 31.71
N ILE A 706 -43.16 0.34 31.21
CA ILE A 706 -42.15 1.38 31.49
C ILE A 706 -42.51 2.69 30.79
N LEU A 707 -42.97 2.63 29.54
CA LEU A 707 -43.28 3.81 28.74
C LEU A 707 -44.64 4.42 29.09
N PHE A 708 -45.66 3.57 29.24
CA PHE A 708 -47.06 3.99 29.29
C PHE A 708 -47.80 3.51 30.53
N GLY A 709 -47.25 2.56 31.27
CA GLY A 709 -47.97 1.85 32.32
C GLY A 709 -47.51 2.15 33.74
N ARG A 710 -47.61 1.13 34.59
CA ARG A 710 -47.46 1.19 36.05
C ARG A 710 -46.01 1.42 36.49
N LEU A 711 -45.03 1.20 35.61
CA LEU A 711 -43.61 1.32 35.92
C LEU A 711 -42.98 2.66 35.50
N LYS A 712 -43.77 3.62 34.99
CA LYS A 712 -43.29 4.93 34.53
C LYS A 712 -42.43 5.68 35.56
N ASN A 713 -42.71 5.51 36.85
CA ASN A 713 -42.02 6.16 37.97
C ASN A 713 -41.21 5.17 38.83
N GLY A 714 -40.87 4.00 38.28
CA GLY A 714 -40.28 2.88 39.02
C GLY A 714 -41.32 1.94 39.63
N GLY A 715 -40.86 0.83 40.20
CA GLY A 715 -41.75 -0.20 40.76
C GLY A 715 -41.09 -1.58 40.88
N GLU A 716 -41.90 -2.59 41.22
CA GLU A 716 -41.44 -3.97 41.37
C GLU A 716 -42.15 -4.87 40.34
N VAL A 717 -41.38 -5.77 39.73
CA VAL A 717 -41.88 -6.74 38.75
C VAL A 717 -41.66 -8.13 39.31
N LYS A 718 -42.75 -8.88 39.46
CA LYS A 718 -42.73 -10.28 39.92
C LYS A 718 -43.19 -11.21 38.82
N ILE A 719 -42.32 -12.12 38.42
CA ILE A 719 -42.56 -13.10 37.37
C ILE A 719 -42.85 -14.46 38.03
N THR A 720 -43.94 -15.11 37.60
CA THR A 720 -44.36 -16.43 38.06
C THR A 720 -45.00 -17.22 36.91
N THR A 721 -45.45 -18.44 37.18
CA THR A 721 -46.18 -19.28 36.22
C THR A 721 -47.55 -19.64 36.78
N ASP A 722 -48.59 -19.50 35.95
CA ASP A 722 -49.95 -19.99 36.21
C ASP A 722 -50.37 -21.05 35.17
N LYS A 723 -51.65 -21.44 35.19
CA LYS A 723 -52.21 -22.46 34.28
C LYS A 723 -52.11 -22.06 32.79
N ASN A 724 -51.98 -20.78 32.48
CA ASN A 724 -51.95 -20.24 31.12
C ASN A 724 -50.53 -19.86 30.65
N GLY A 725 -49.50 -20.03 31.50
CA GLY A 725 -48.10 -19.78 31.15
C GLY A 725 -47.42 -18.77 32.07
N LEU A 726 -46.44 -18.03 31.53
CA LEU A 726 -45.71 -17.02 32.30
C LEU A 726 -46.58 -15.79 32.56
N LYS A 727 -46.69 -15.43 33.84
CA LYS A 727 -47.40 -14.24 34.32
C LYS A 727 -46.40 -13.23 34.86
N VAL A 728 -46.50 -12.00 34.36
CA VAL A 728 -45.67 -10.86 34.77
C VAL A 728 -46.57 -9.88 35.52
N ASN A 729 -46.32 -9.71 36.83
CA ASN A 729 -47.09 -8.82 37.69
C ASN A 729 -46.31 -7.52 37.91
N PHE A 730 -46.96 -6.39 37.62
CA PHE A 730 -46.40 -5.05 37.77
C PHE A 730 -46.97 -4.36 39.01
N LEU A 731 -46.09 -4.09 39.98
CA LEU A 731 -46.41 -3.40 41.22
C LEU A 731 -45.87 -1.96 41.15
N LYS A 732 -46.74 -0.98 41.36
CA LYS A 732 -46.32 0.42 41.45
C LYS A 732 -45.42 0.61 42.67
N LYS A 733 -44.43 1.49 42.55
CA LYS A 733 -43.66 1.97 43.70
C LYS A 733 -44.64 2.59 44.71
N SER A 734 -44.70 2.07 45.93
CA SER A 734 -45.41 2.75 47.02
C SER A 734 -44.70 4.09 47.27
N LEU A 735 -45.44 5.18 47.19
CA LEU A 735 -44.95 6.54 47.46
C LEU A 735 -44.36 6.63 48.87
#